data_AF-A0A9F2R6B6-F1
#
_entry.id   AF-A0A9F2R6B6-F1
#
_cell.length_a   1.000
_cell.length_b   1.000
_cell.length_c   1.000
_cell.angle_alpha   90.00
_cell.angle_beta   90.00
_cell.angle_gamma   90.00
#
_symmetry.space_group_name_H-M   'P 1'
#
loop_
_entity.id
_entity.type
_entity.pdbx_description
1 polymer ?
#
loop_
_entity_poly.entity_id
_entity_poly.type
_entity_poly.pdbx_seq_one_letter_code
_entity_poly.pdbx_strand_id
1 'polypeptide(L)'
;YYDAVDAKKDRASKHSQTFGAKQPMHLGAGPGQDKNIWLSLIDMLRKKDQLPVVAFTFSRNRCDENASMLTTVDLTTTTEKSEIHIFFQKCISRLKGLVKILFATETFAMGVNMPARTVVFNSVRKHDGANFRDLVPAEYIQMAGRAGRRGLDTTGMVIILCKNQVPEMADLHRMMLGKPTQLQSQFRLTYTMILNLLRVEALRVEDMMKRSFSEFHTRKDSKVYEHRITQLSSMLASMEVPDTSRQLGDLQEYYSVVRELQEIRERIQRRVMESVNGLKALSVGRVIVVNHQEHKNALGMILQVSSDSANRVFSTLVMCEKNSMERDLAEERELNPAAAAEVPLPEDLLHMKLFLPEGPCGHTIKKLGPADILGITTKTLRVNAERILEDFRKRQMPRFRNDPPGPSAATATQELLRLAEGAQEGLPLLDPVNDLQLKNLEVVESTIRARGLEELLPGFQCVHSPLFHMEFVRFRERQQVLEELERLRYLLSDQSLLLLPEYHQRVEVLRSLGYINEGGAVELKGSVARQISNHELLLTQLLLDNALTDLRPEEIVALLSCTVCQVRTQVEPQLPSVLQKGIQHIRSVAEEIALLQRKCGLQESVEDFVEQYKFGLVEVVYEWARGMPFAEIARLTDVQEGIIVRCIQRLDETCREMRNAARVTGEPTLHAKMEAASNMIKRDIVFAASLYTQ
;
A
#
# COMPACT_ATOMS: atom_id res chain seq x y z
N TYR A 1 -2.99 8.54 43.24
CA TYR A 1 -2.19 7.94 42.16
C TYR A 1 -1.46 6.70 42.67
N TYR A 2 -0.61 6.80 43.70
CA TYR A 2 0.08 5.63 44.27
C TYR A 2 -0.88 4.54 44.79
N ASP A 3 -1.95 4.90 45.49
CA ASP A 3 -2.99 3.94 45.93
C ASP A 3 -3.75 3.24 44.78
N ALA A 4 -3.71 3.82 43.58
CA ALA A 4 -4.29 3.26 42.36
C ALA A 4 -3.36 2.18 41.78
N VAL A 5 -2.08 2.52 41.67
CA VAL A 5 -1.00 1.65 41.17
C VAL A 5 -0.84 0.43 42.06
N ASP A 6 -0.88 0.59 43.38
CA ASP A 6 -0.71 -0.52 44.33
C ASP A 6 -1.92 -1.46 44.35
N ALA A 7 -3.15 -0.95 44.21
CA ALA A 7 -4.34 -1.80 44.12
C ALA A 7 -4.39 -2.64 42.83
N LYS A 8 -3.75 -2.19 41.75
CA LYS A 8 -3.63 -2.96 40.50
C LYS A 8 -2.64 -4.12 40.65
N LYS A 9 -1.54 -3.94 41.39
CA LYS A 9 -0.61 -5.04 41.73
C LYS A 9 -1.31 -6.15 42.51
N ASP A 10 -2.22 -5.79 43.42
CA ASP A 10 -3.02 -6.75 44.20
C ASP A 10 -4.07 -7.49 43.36
N ARG A 11 -4.52 -6.93 42.23
CA ARG A 11 -5.48 -7.58 41.33
C ARG A 11 -4.80 -8.48 40.30
N ALA A 12 -3.65 -8.04 39.76
CA ALA A 12 -2.82 -8.83 38.85
C ALA A 12 -2.29 -10.12 39.50
N SER A 13 -1.95 -10.07 40.81
CA SER A 13 -1.56 -11.27 41.56
C SER A 13 -2.72 -12.26 41.73
N LYS A 14 -3.95 -11.77 41.95
CA LYS A 14 -5.16 -12.59 42.13
C LYS A 14 -5.74 -13.18 40.84
N HIS A 15 -5.60 -12.51 39.69
CA HIS A 15 -6.11 -13.00 38.40
C HIS A 15 -5.21 -14.02 37.69
N SER A 16 -3.98 -14.21 38.17
CA SER A 16 -3.03 -15.20 37.61
C SER A 16 -3.45 -16.67 37.79
N GLN A 17 -4.55 -16.97 38.50
CA GLN A 17 -4.97 -18.33 38.84
C GLN A 17 -6.14 -18.92 38.04
N THR A 18 -6.68 -18.28 36.99
CA THR A 18 -7.84 -18.88 36.28
C THR A 18 -7.78 -18.74 34.75
N PHE A 19 -7.48 -19.87 34.10
CA PHE A 19 -7.78 -20.36 32.74
C PHE A 19 -7.63 -19.47 31.49
N GLY A 20 -6.83 -19.98 30.54
CA GLY A 20 -6.85 -19.64 29.11
C GLY A 20 -6.04 -20.65 28.29
N ALA A 21 -6.60 -21.18 27.20
CA ALA A 21 -6.08 -22.28 26.40
C ALA A 21 -4.70 -21.99 25.75
N LYS A 22 -3.83 -23.00 25.77
CA LYS A 22 -2.47 -22.96 25.20
C LYS A 22 -2.51 -22.89 23.66
N GLN A 23 -2.38 -21.70 23.09
CA GLN A 23 -1.79 -21.54 21.75
C GLN A 23 -0.28 -21.76 21.84
N PRO A 24 0.39 -22.23 20.76
CA PRO A 24 1.80 -22.60 20.83
C PRO A 24 2.66 -21.37 21.14
N MET A 25 3.18 -21.35 22.36
CA MET A 25 4.16 -20.36 22.81
C MET A 25 5.36 -20.36 21.85
N HIS A 26 5.64 -19.20 21.26
CA HIS A 26 7.02 -18.86 20.93
C HIS A 26 7.84 -19.06 22.21
N LEU A 27 8.87 -19.91 22.16
CA LEU A 27 9.81 -20.14 23.25
C LEU A 27 10.54 -18.82 23.59
N GLY A 28 9.98 -18.08 24.55
CA GLY A 28 10.67 -16.99 25.24
C GLY A 28 11.47 -17.54 26.42
N ALA A 29 12.65 -16.97 26.69
CA ALA A 29 13.36 -17.18 27.94
C ALA A 29 12.41 -16.91 29.12
N GLY A 30 12.39 -17.82 30.11
CA GLY A 30 11.52 -17.67 31.28
C GLY A 30 11.88 -16.43 32.11
N PRO A 31 10.92 -15.85 32.87
CA PRO A 31 11.13 -14.62 33.64
C PRO A 31 12.33 -14.66 34.61
N GLY A 32 12.71 -15.85 35.11
CA GLY A 32 13.91 -16.03 35.94
C GLY A 32 15.25 -15.91 35.20
N GLN A 33 15.29 -16.27 33.91
CA GLN A 33 16.50 -16.17 33.08
C GLN A 33 16.75 -14.71 32.66
N ASP A 34 15.69 -14.00 32.29
CA ASP A 34 15.73 -12.57 31.95
C ASP A 34 16.22 -11.71 33.12
N LYS A 35 15.80 -12.02 34.35
CA LYS A 35 16.27 -11.36 35.58
C LYS A 35 17.79 -11.48 35.74
N ASN A 36 18.34 -12.68 35.62
CA ASN A 36 19.78 -12.90 35.82
C ASN A 36 20.63 -12.17 34.77
N ILE A 37 20.17 -12.13 33.52
CA ILE A 37 20.85 -11.40 32.44
C ILE A 37 20.95 -9.89 32.78
N TRP A 38 19.85 -9.28 33.23
CA TRP A 38 19.87 -7.87 33.61
C TRP A 38 20.75 -7.59 34.83
N LEU A 39 20.70 -8.45 35.86
CA LEU A 39 21.55 -8.32 37.04
C LEU A 39 23.04 -8.37 36.67
N SER A 40 23.45 -9.34 35.85
CA SER A 40 24.82 -9.47 35.37
C SER A 40 25.25 -8.31 34.48
N LEU A 41 24.37 -7.82 33.60
CA LEU A 41 24.64 -6.66 32.75
C LEU A 41 24.88 -5.41 33.60
N ILE A 42 24.02 -5.16 34.59
CA ILE A 42 24.12 -3.97 35.44
C ILE A 42 25.39 -4.01 36.30
N ASP A 43 25.74 -5.17 36.87
CA ASP A 43 26.99 -5.33 37.63
C ASP A 43 28.22 -5.07 36.75
N MET A 44 28.21 -5.56 35.50
CA MET A 44 29.27 -5.30 34.53
C MET A 44 29.37 -3.80 34.18
N LEU A 45 28.25 -3.14 33.92
CA LEU A 45 28.21 -1.70 33.60
C LEU A 45 28.66 -0.85 34.78
N ARG A 46 28.27 -1.21 36.01
CA ARG A 46 28.71 -0.54 37.24
C ARG A 46 30.22 -0.67 37.44
N LYS A 47 30.78 -1.87 37.28
CA LYS A 47 32.24 -2.12 37.38
C LYS A 47 33.05 -1.37 36.33
N LYS A 48 32.45 -1.08 35.17
CA LYS A 48 33.07 -0.32 34.06
C LYS A 48 32.74 1.18 34.05
N ASP A 49 32.10 1.69 35.11
CA ASP A 49 31.68 3.10 35.24
C ASP A 49 30.76 3.59 34.09
N GLN A 50 29.98 2.71 33.45
CA GLN A 50 29.16 3.05 32.28
C GLN A 50 27.76 3.59 32.63
N LEU A 51 27.56 4.09 33.85
CA LEU A 51 26.30 4.70 34.30
C LEU A 51 26.30 6.22 34.01
N PRO A 52 25.16 6.86 33.69
CA PRO A 52 23.81 6.32 33.66
C PRO A 52 23.45 5.59 32.34
N VAL A 53 22.49 4.67 32.43
CA VAL A 53 22.05 3.79 31.34
C VAL A 53 20.59 4.05 30.97
N VAL A 54 20.28 4.11 29.68
CA VAL A 54 18.90 4.09 29.17
C VAL A 54 18.65 2.75 28.47
N ALA A 55 17.68 1.99 28.96
CA ALA A 55 17.27 0.71 28.39
C ALA A 55 15.96 0.85 27.62
N PHE A 56 16.01 0.78 26.30
CA PHE A 56 14.82 0.83 25.45
C PHE A 56 14.08 -0.52 25.45
N THR A 57 12.81 -0.47 25.82
CA THR A 57 11.88 -1.62 25.78
C THR A 57 10.58 -1.17 25.13
N PHE A 58 10.11 -1.91 24.12
CA PHE A 58 8.99 -1.49 23.27
C PHE A 58 7.59 -1.77 23.85
N SER A 59 7.50 -2.55 24.93
CA SER A 59 6.26 -2.79 25.65
C SER A 59 6.32 -2.14 27.02
N ARG A 60 5.30 -1.33 27.35
CA ARG A 60 5.19 -0.68 28.68
C ARG A 60 5.12 -1.70 29.80
N ASN A 61 4.31 -2.76 29.64
CA ASN A 61 4.23 -3.84 30.63
C ASN A 61 5.59 -4.53 30.82
N ARG A 62 6.35 -4.73 29.73
CA ARG A 62 7.71 -5.28 29.83
C ARG A 62 8.71 -4.34 30.50
N CYS A 63 8.53 -3.02 30.40
CA CYS A 63 9.33 -2.06 31.17
C CYS A 63 9.12 -2.29 32.67
N ASP A 64 7.86 -2.40 33.10
CA ASP A 64 7.50 -2.62 34.51
C ASP A 64 8.01 -3.99 35.01
N GLU A 65 7.84 -5.05 34.21
CA GLU A 65 8.38 -6.38 34.51
C GLU A 65 9.90 -6.34 34.67
N ASN A 66 10.63 -5.78 33.70
CA ASN A 66 12.09 -5.67 33.75
C ASN A 66 12.55 -4.87 34.99
N ALA A 67 11.87 -3.77 35.33
CA ALA A 67 12.19 -2.98 36.52
C ALA A 67 11.90 -3.76 37.82
N SER A 68 10.77 -4.47 37.88
CA SER A 68 10.37 -5.26 39.05
C SER A 68 11.33 -6.43 39.34
N MET A 69 11.91 -7.01 38.28
CA MET A 69 12.91 -8.07 38.37
C MET A 69 14.21 -7.60 39.05
N LEU A 70 14.47 -6.29 39.08
CA LEU A 70 15.70 -5.67 39.57
C LEU A 70 15.58 -5.05 40.98
N THR A 71 14.48 -5.30 41.69
CA THR A 71 14.24 -4.79 43.05
C THR A 71 15.31 -5.18 44.08
N THR A 72 16.09 -6.23 43.82
CA THR A 72 17.19 -6.70 44.68
C THR A 72 18.49 -5.91 44.53
N VAL A 73 18.60 -4.98 43.57
CA VAL A 73 19.82 -4.21 43.33
C VAL A 73 19.66 -2.79 43.85
N ASP A 74 20.55 -2.41 44.77
CA ASP A 74 20.69 -1.03 45.22
C ASP A 74 21.87 -0.36 44.52
N LEU A 75 21.55 0.66 43.72
CA LEU A 75 22.50 1.43 42.93
C LEU A 75 22.77 2.81 43.54
N THR A 76 22.24 3.09 44.73
CA THR A 76 22.26 4.42 45.34
C THR A 76 22.98 4.37 46.69
N THR A 77 23.88 5.33 46.93
CA THR A 77 24.50 5.51 48.25
C THR A 77 23.49 6.08 49.25
N THR A 78 23.75 5.97 50.56
CA THR A 78 22.85 6.49 51.61
C THR A 78 22.61 8.00 51.49
N THR A 79 23.63 8.74 51.05
CA THR A 79 23.54 10.17 50.73
C THR A 79 22.69 10.39 49.48
N GLU A 80 22.91 9.66 48.39
CA GLU A 80 22.09 9.74 47.18
C GLU A 80 20.62 9.33 47.45
N LYS A 81 20.35 8.36 48.33
CA LYS A 81 18.98 8.01 48.73
C LYS A 81 18.28 9.14 49.47
N SER A 82 18.99 9.77 50.40
CA SER A 82 18.47 10.92 51.14
C SER A 82 18.22 12.09 50.19
N GLU A 83 19.16 12.34 49.27
CA GLU A 83 18.98 13.31 48.20
C GLU A 83 17.82 12.94 47.28
N ILE A 84 17.65 11.68 46.87
CA ILE A 84 16.52 11.19 46.04
C ILE A 84 15.20 11.36 46.76
N HIS A 85 15.14 11.11 48.07
CA HIS A 85 13.94 11.26 48.86
C HIS A 85 13.56 12.74 49.04
N ILE A 86 14.53 13.57 49.42
CA ILE A 86 14.39 15.04 49.47
C ILE A 86 14.04 15.57 48.09
N PHE A 87 14.60 14.99 47.04
CA PHE A 87 14.37 15.32 45.64
C PHE A 87 12.99 14.90 45.16
N PHE A 88 12.46 13.75 45.54
CA PHE A 88 11.08 13.35 45.23
C PHE A 88 10.09 14.29 45.91
N GLN A 89 10.35 14.63 47.17
CA GLN A 89 9.62 15.69 47.89
C GLN A 89 9.79 17.06 47.21
N LYS A 90 10.98 17.36 46.66
CA LYS A 90 11.24 18.58 45.89
C LYS A 90 10.80 18.52 44.43
N CYS A 91 10.50 17.37 43.82
CA CYS A 91 10.05 17.22 42.42
C CYS A 91 8.56 17.45 42.27
N ILE A 92 7.84 17.22 43.36
CA ILE A 92 6.57 17.90 43.64
C ILE A 92 6.76 19.45 43.55
N SER A 93 8.00 19.95 43.49
CA SER A 93 8.40 21.36 43.26
C SER A 93 9.67 21.61 42.39
N ARG A 94 10.02 20.78 41.37
CA ARG A 94 11.12 20.93 40.33
C ARG A 94 12.30 19.90 40.35
N LEU A 95 12.68 19.42 39.15
CA LEU A 95 13.53 18.23 38.85
C LEU A 95 15.05 18.50 38.57
N LYS A 96 15.93 17.52 38.87
CA LYS A 96 17.39 17.34 38.63
C LYS A 96 17.76 15.82 38.60
N GLY A 97 18.87 15.44 37.94
CA GLY A 97 19.15 14.03 37.54
C GLY A 97 19.76 13.09 38.59
N LEU A 98 18.94 12.25 39.23
CA LEU A 98 19.37 11.22 40.19
C LEU A 98 19.17 9.76 39.70
N VAL A 99 18.55 9.57 38.55
CA VAL A 99 18.23 8.24 38.00
C VAL A 99 19.44 7.65 37.27
N LYS A 100 19.98 6.53 37.78
CA LYS A 100 21.15 5.84 37.19
C LYS A 100 20.78 4.85 36.07
N ILE A 101 19.58 4.27 36.11
CA ILE A 101 19.05 3.40 35.04
C ILE A 101 17.62 3.81 34.74
N LEU A 102 17.31 4.04 33.47
CA LEU A 102 15.97 4.37 32.98
C LEU A 102 15.50 3.34 31.96
N PHE A 103 14.39 2.67 32.24
CA PHE A 103 13.66 1.90 31.23
C PHE A 103 12.68 2.82 30.50
N ALA A 104 12.80 2.89 29.18
CA ALA A 104 12.05 3.84 28.36
C ALA A 104 11.46 3.19 27.11
N THR A 105 10.30 3.68 26.69
CA THR A 105 9.71 3.39 25.37
C THR A 105 10.28 4.32 24.32
N GLU A 106 10.09 3.99 23.04
CA GLU A 106 10.56 4.76 21.87
C GLU A 106 10.29 6.27 21.95
N THR A 107 9.12 6.68 22.46
CA THR A 107 8.72 8.09 22.62
C THR A 107 9.70 8.93 23.43
N PHE A 108 10.48 8.33 24.32
CA PHE A 108 11.52 9.01 25.08
C PHE A 108 12.65 9.52 24.18
N ALA A 109 12.97 8.78 23.12
CA ALA A 109 14.01 9.15 22.17
C ALA A 109 13.66 10.41 21.35
N MET A 110 12.39 10.82 21.32
CA MET A 110 11.93 12.06 20.69
C MET A 110 11.78 13.22 21.69
N GLY A 111 11.22 12.95 22.87
CA GLY A 111 10.54 13.98 23.67
C GLY A 111 11.39 14.81 24.64
N VAL A 112 12.62 14.41 24.99
CA VAL A 112 13.42 15.10 26.01
C VAL A 112 14.92 15.09 25.68
N ASN A 113 15.62 16.19 25.99
CA ASN A 113 17.08 16.25 25.91
C ASN A 113 17.74 15.61 27.14
N MET A 114 17.69 14.28 27.24
CA MET A 114 18.34 13.51 28.30
C MET A 114 19.36 12.51 27.71
N PRO A 115 20.62 12.94 27.49
CA PRO A 115 21.68 12.04 27.03
C PRO A 115 22.16 11.12 28.17
N ALA A 116 22.50 9.88 27.83
CA ALA A 116 23.01 8.87 28.75
C ALA A 116 24.40 8.40 28.30
N ARG A 117 25.21 7.86 29.22
CA ARG A 117 26.53 7.34 28.86
C ARG A 117 26.40 6.05 28.03
N THR A 118 25.41 5.23 28.37
CA THR A 118 25.12 3.97 27.68
C THR A 118 23.65 3.84 27.31
N VAL A 119 23.39 3.31 26.11
CA VAL A 119 22.05 2.91 25.65
C VAL A 119 22.02 1.39 25.47
N VAL A 120 20.96 0.75 25.97
CA VAL A 120 20.75 -0.69 25.87
C VAL A 120 19.43 -0.95 25.13
N PHE A 121 19.48 -1.76 24.08
CA PHE A 121 18.30 -2.27 23.38
C PHE A 121 17.90 -3.61 23.97
N ASN A 122 16.71 -3.70 24.58
CA ASN A 122 16.17 -4.96 25.09
C ASN A 122 15.73 -5.92 23.96
N SER A 123 15.39 -5.38 22.79
CA SER A 123 15.09 -6.12 21.57
C SER A 123 15.41 -5.27 20.35
N VAL A 124 15.54 -5.89 19.17
CA VAL A 124 15.61 -5.22 17.86
C VAL A 124 14.30 -5.29 17.08
N ARG A 125 13.28 -5.95 17.65
CA ARG A 125 11.94 -6.08 17.05
C ARG A 125 10.90 -5.33 17.87
N LYS A 126 9.99 -4.67 17.18
CA LYS A 126 8.83 -4.00 17.78
C LYS A 126 7.53 -4.35 17.06
N HIS A 127 6.42 -4.18 17.74
CA HIS A 127 5.08 -4.29 17.17
C HIS A 127 4.61 -2.91 16.73
N ASP A 128 4.27 -2.74 15.46
CA ASP A 128 3.80 -1.46 14.89
C ASP A 128 2.28 -1.26 14.98
N GLY A 129 1.56 -2.27 15.49
CA GLY A 129 0.10 -2.29 15.55
C GLY A 129 -0.49 -3.40 14.68
N ALA A 130 0.21 -3.84 13.64
CA ALA A 130 -0.19 -4.94 12.77
C ALA A 130 0.74 -6.14 12.90
N ASN A 131 2.06 -5.92 12.82
CA ASN A 131 3.05 -7.00 12.77
C ASN A 131 4.26 -6.70 13.67
N PHE A 132 4.96 -7.77 14.06
CA PHE A 132 6.30 -7.64 14.64
C PHE A 132 7.33 -7.45 13.52
N ARG A 133 8.00 -6.30 13.51
CA ARG A 133 9.05 -5.95 12.54
C ARG A 133 10.33 -5.52 13.23
N ASP A 134 11.43 -5.60 12.49
CA ASP A 134 12.71 -5.04 12.94
C ASP A 134 12.67 -3.50 12.94
N LEU A 135 13.54 -2.89 13.75
CA LEU A 135 13.72 -1.45 13.80
C LEU A 135 14.25 -0.92 12.48
N VAL A 136 13.68 0.18 12.00
CA VAL A 136 14.24 0.87 10.83
C VAL A 136 15.47 1.71 11.24
N PRO A 137 16.39 2.02 10.30
CA PRO A 137 17.61 2.75 10.62
C PRO A 137 17.38 4.09 11.32
N ALA A 138 16.32 4.81 10.94
CA ALA A 138 15.97 6.09 11.58
C ALA A 138 15.61 5.92 13.07
N GLU A 139 14.83 4.89 13.41
CA GLU A 139 14.44 4.56 14.79
C GLU A 139 15.67 4.17 15.62
N TYR A 140 16.55 3.33 15.05
CA TYR A 140 17.80 2.93 15.68
C TYR A 140 18.72 4.12 15.94
N ILE A 141 19.00 4.95 14.93
CA ILE A 141 19.89 6.12 15.05
C ILE A 141 19.34 7.10 16.11
N GLN A 142 18.03 7.30 16.14
CA GLN A 142 17.40 8.19 17.12
C GLN A 142 17.55 7.69 18.57
N MET A 143 17.39 6.38 18.80
CA MET A 143 17.56 5.77 20.12
C MET A 143 19.04 5.66 20.52
N ALA A 144 19.88 5.14 19.63
CA ALA A 144 21.31 4.95 19.85
C ALA A 144 22.06 6.28 20.01
N GLY A 145 21.61 7.33 19.30
CA GLY A 145 22.16 8.69 19.41
C GLY A 145 21.96 9.36 20.77
N ARG A 146 21.23 8.73 21.70
CA ARG A 146 21.17 9.15 23.11
C ARG A 146 22.38 8.70 23.93
N ALA A 147 23.23 7.81 23.39
CA ALA A 147 24.47 7.39 24.01
C ALA A 147 25.58 8.43 23.81
N GLY A 148 26.31 8.75 24.88
CA GLY A 148 27.37 9.75 24.91
C GLY A 148 26.85 11.15 25.27
N ARG A 149 27.31 11.68 26.40
CA ARG A 149 26.96 13.03 26.86
C ARG A 149 28.00 14.03 26.38
N ARG A 150 27.55 15.06 25.64
CA ARG A 150 28.41 16.12 25.11
C ARG A 150 29.19 16.81 26.24
N GLY A 151 30.52 16.77 26.16
CA GLY A 151 31.43 17.39 27.12
C GLY A 151 31.69 16.59 28.40
N LEU A 152 31.05 15.43 28.59
CA LEU A 152 31.28 14.54 29.74
C LEU A 152 31.85 13.18 29.34
N ASP A 153 31.40 12.63 28.21
CA ASP A 153 31.85 11.33 27.69
C ASP A 153 32.62 11.52 26.38
N THR A 154 33.72 10.78 26.20
CA THR A 154 34.51 10.76 24.95
C THR A 154 33.88 9.89 23.88
N THR A 155 33.20 8.82 24.29
CA THR A 155 32.49 7.88 23.41
C THR A 155 31.18 7.44 24.07
N GLY A 156 30.16 7.16 23.26
CA GLY A 156 28.89 6.59 23.71
C GLY A 156 28.88 5.07 23.55
N MET A 157 28.37 4.33 24.53
CA MET A 157 28.24 2.87 24.45
C MET A 157 26.82 2.46 24.08
N VAL A 158 26.68 1.57 23.10
CA VAL A 158 25.39 1.00 22.69
C VAL A 158 25.46 -0.53 22.79
N ILE A 159 24.48 -1.14 23.46
CA ILE A 159 24.44 -2.59 23.70
C ILE A 159 23.12 -3.15 23.18
N ILE A 160 23.16 -4.24 22.43
CA ILE A 160 21.97 -4.98 21.99
C ILE A 160 21.89 -6.28 22.80
N LEU A 161 20.77 -6.50 23.49
CA LEU A 161 20.53 -7.72 24.23
C LEU A 161 19.97 -8.83 23.32
N CYS A 162 20.73 -9.91 23.18
CA CYS A 162 20.31 -11.11 22.45
C CYS A 162 19.82 -12.18 23.43
N LYS A 163 18.51 -12.21 23.70
CA LYS A 163 17.93 -13.13 24.70
C LYS A 163 17.72 -14.57 24.21
N ASN A 164 17.31 -14.73 22.95
CA ASN A 164 16.94 -16.05 22.41
C ASN A 164 17.80 -16.44 21.20
N GLN A 165 17.76 -15.63 20.14
CA GLN A 165 18.49 -15.84 18.91
C GLN A 165 19.36 -14.62 18.63
N VAL A 166 20.54 -14.87 18.08
CA VAL A 166 21.40 -13.81 17.55
C VAL A 166 20.74 -13.33 16.26
N PRO A 167 20.42 -12.03 16.13
CA PRO A 167 19.90 -11.48 14.88
C PRO A 167 20.87 -11.76 13.73
N GLU A 168 20.35 -12.01 12.53
CA GLU A 168 21.21 -12.25 11.37
C GLU A 168 22.06 -11.01 11.05
N MET A 169 23.27 -11.25 10.55
CA MET A 169 24.20 -10.17 10.17
C MET A 169 23.57 -9.22 9.13
N ALA A 170 22.78 -9.75 8.20
CA ALA A 170 22.10 -8.94 7.18
C ALA A 170 21.10 -7.96 7.80
N ASP A 171 20.32 -8.39 8.80
CA ASP A 171 19.33 -7.55 9.47
C ASP A 171 19.99 -6.49 10.35
N LEU A 172 21.06 -6.83 11.07
CA LEU A 172 21.85 -5.87 11.85
C LEU A 172 22.52 -4.83 10.94
N HIS A 173 23.10 -5.27 9.82
CA HIS A 173 23.70 -4.37 8.84
C HIS A 173 22.65 -3.43 8.24
N ARG A 174 21.46 -3.95 7.92
CA ARG A 174 20.33 -3.14 7.44
C ARG A 174 19.89 -2.13 8.49
N MET A 175 19.79 -2.50 9.76
CA MET A 175 19.37 -1.60 10.84
C MET A 175 20.42 -0.52 11.18
N MET A 176 21.71 -0.90 11.27
CA MET A 176 22.77 -0.01 11.76
C MET A 176 23.41 0.86 10.67
N LEU A 177 23.59 0.28 9.47
CA LEU A 177 24.29 0.91 8.34
C LEU A 177 23.37 1.11 7.12
N GLY A 178 22.10 0.72 7.22
CA GLY A 178 21.14 0.92 6.15
C GLY A 178 20.85 2.39 5.90
N LYS A 179 20.35 2.67 4.70
CA LYS A 179 19.93 4.01 4.32
C LYS A 179 18.71 4.42 5.18
N PRO A 180 18.69 5.64 5.74
CA PRO A 180 17.50 6.16 6.40
C PRO A 180 16.27 6.07 5.47
N THR A 181 15.12 5.76 6.06
CA THR A 181 13.84 5.72 5.35
C THR A 181 13.56 7.07 4.70
N GLN A 182 13.19 7.05 3.43
CA GLN A 182 12.78 8.27 2.73
C GLN A 182 11.49 8.81 3.34
N LEU A 183 11.39 10.14 3.45
CA LEU A 183 10.18 10.80 3.89
C LEU A 183 9.07 10.54 2.88
N GLN A 184 7.98 9.92 3.31
CA GLN A 184 6.79 9.68 2.51
C GLN A 184 5.65 10.58 2.99
N SER A 185 4.85 11.10 2.04
CA SER A 185 3.65 11.88 2.36
C SER A 185 2.63 11.00 3.08
N GLN A 186 2.06 11.50 4.17
CA GLN A 186 0.89 10.93 4.86
C GLN A 186 -0.36 11.79 4.62
N PHE A 187 -0.35 12.57 3.54
CA PHE A 187 -1.47 13.43 3.18
C PHE A 187 -2.70 12.58 2.86
N ARG A 188 -3.81 12.88 3.54
CA ARG A 188 -5.10 12.22 3.40
C ARG A 188 -6.20 13.27 3.37
N LEU A 189 -7.26 13.04 2.61
CA LEU A 189 -8.39 13.97 2.60
C LEU A 189 -9.30 13.67 3.80
N THR A 190 -9.58 14.68 4.61
CA THR A 190 -10.57 14.61 5.70
C THR A 190 -11.81 15.44 5.34
N TYR A 191 -12.99 15.10 5.88
CA TYR A 191 -14.20 15.85 5.55
C TYR A 191 -14.12 17.27 6.10
N THR A 192 -13.57 17.47 7.31
CA THR A 192 -13.32 18.80 7.87
C THR A 192 -12.44 19.65 6.95
N MET A 193 -11.41 19.08 6.32
CA MET A 193 -10.57 19.81 5.37
C MET A 193 -11.35 20.20 4.11
N ILE A 194 -12.14 19.29 3.53
CA ILE A 194 -12.98 19.56 2.36
C ILE A 194 -13.97 20.69 2.67
N LEU A 195 -14.69 20.59 3.79
CA LEU A 195 -15.68 21.59 4.20
C LEU A 195 -15.06 22.96 4.51
N ASN A 196 -13.84 22.99 5.04
CA ASN A 196 -13.13 24.26 5.27
C ASN A 196 -12.71 24.92 3.95
N LEU A 197 -12.25 24.14 2.97
CA LEU A 197 -11.85 24.64 1.66
C LEU A 197 -13.05 25.09 0.82
N LEU A 198 -14.15 24.33 0.82
CA LEU A 198 -15.37 24.71 0.10
C LEU A 198 -15.99 26.02 0.61
N ARG A 199 -15.70 26.42 1.87
CA ARG A 199 -16.13 27.73 2.38
C ARG A 199 -15.23 28.87 1.92
N VAL A 200 -13.94 28.61 1.67
CA VAL A 200 -12.95 29.63 1.31
C VAL A 200 -12.84 29.68 -0.21
N GLU A 201 -13.56 30.60 -0.85
CA GLU A 201 -13.58 30.76 -2.30
C GLU A 201 -12.20 31.05 -2.93
N ALA A 202 -11.23 31.51 -2.13
CA ALA A 202 -9.90 31.88 -2.60
C ALA A 202 -8.99 30.68 -2.98
N LEU A 203 -9.28 29.46 -2.52
CA LEU A 203 -8.43 28.29 -2.77
C LEU A 203 -9.26 27.05 -3.10
N ARG A 204 -9.08 26.53 -4.32
CA ARG A 204 -9.70 25.27 -4.76
C ARG A 204 -9.02 24.07 -4.09
N VAL A 205 -9.78 23.00 -3.86
CA VAL A 205 -9.26 21.76 -3.24
C VAL A 205 -8.21 21.12 -4.14
N GLU A 206 -8.41 21.18 -5.45
CA GLU A 206 -7.50 20.72 -6.49
C GLU A 206 -6.14 21.43 -6.41
N ASP A 207 -6.12 22.74 -6.16
CA ASP A 207 -4.89 23.51 -6.01
C ASP A 207 -4.09 23.10 -4.76
N MET A 208 -4.80 22.77 -3.68
CA MET A 208 -4.16 22.24 -2.48
C MET A 208 -3.60 20.83 -2.73
N MET A 209 -4.35 19.95 -3.41
CA MET A 209 -3.88 18.61 -3.78
C MET A 209 -2.63 18.67 -4.68
N LYS A 210 -2.62 19.54 -5.71
CA LYS A 210 -1.45 19.78 -6.56
C LYS A 210 -0.20 20.24 -5.80
N ARG A 211 -0.39 20.94 -4.68
CA ARG A 211 0.70 21.42 -3.81
C ARG A 211 1.10 20.41 -2.74
N SER A 212 0.37 19.31 -2.59
CA SER A 212 0.68 18.25 -1.63
C SER A 212 2.01 17.58 -1.95
N PHE A 213 2.72 17.14 -0.91
CA PHE A 213 3.95 16.36 -1.06
C PHE A 213 3.71 14.99 -1.72
N SER A 214 2.47 14.47 -1.71
CA SER A 214 2.12 13.24 -2.43
C SER A 214 2.28 13.39 -3.95
N GLU A 215 2.02 14.59 -4.48
CA GLU A 215 2.10 14.90 -5.91
C GLU A 215 3.47 15.47 -6.32
N PHE A 216 4.43 15.54 -5.40
CA PHE A 216 5.71 16.18 -5.63
C PHE A 216 6.51 15.52 -6.76
N HIS A 217 6.46 14.18 -6.86
CA HIS A 217 7.16 13.44 -7.92
C HIS A 217 6.56 13.73 -9.30
N THR A 218 5.23 13.66 -9.43
CA THR A 218 4.49 14.03 -10.66
C THR A 218 4.80 15.47 -11.07
N ARG A 219 4.89 16.37 -10.08
CA ARG A 219 5.18 17.79 -10.32
C ARG A 219 6.61 18.06 -10.79
N LYS A 220 7.57 17.28 -10.31
CA LYS A 220 8.97 17.41 -10.76
C LYS A 220 9.07 17.26 -12.27
N ASP A 221 8.25 16.37 -12.83
CA ASP A 221 8.25 16.04 -14.25
C ASP A 221 7.35 16.98 -15.08
N SER A 222 6.54 17.86 -14.47
CA SER A 222 5.64 18.77 -15.19
C SER A 222 6.36 19.65 -16.21
N LYS A 223 7.54 20.20 -15.88
CA LYS A 223 8.33 20.99 -16.84
C LYS A 223 8.83 20.17 -18.02
N VAL A 224 9.13 18.89 -17.78
CA VAL A 224 9.55 17.96 -18.83
C VAL A 224 8.38 17.67 -19.76
N TYR A 225 7.19 17.45 -19.21
CA TYR A 225 5.97 17.25 -19.98
C TYR A 225 5.59 18.49 -20.80
N GLU A 226 5.64 19.69 -20.22
CA GLU A 226 5.40 20.95 -20.95
C GLU A 226 6.35 21.12 -22.14
N HIS A 227 7.65 20.86 -21.94
CA HIS A 227 8.63 20.94 -23.01
C HIS A 227 8.35 19.89 -24.09
N ARG A 228 8.02 18.65 -23.70
CA ARG A 228 7.70 17.57 -24.64
C ARG A 228 6.41 17.85 -25.42
N ILE A 229 5.38 18.40 -24.79
CA ILE A 229 4.14 18.84 -25.45
C ILE A 229 4.46 19.90 -26.50
N THR A 230 5.33 20.86 -26.17
CA THR A 230 5.74 21.90 -27.13
C THR A 230 6.45 21.29 -28.34
N GLN A 231 7.38 20.36 -28.12
CA GLN A 231 8.08 19.64 -29.18
C GLN A 231 7.12 18.83 -30.07
N LEU A 232 6.26 18.01 -29.45
CA LEU A 232 5.31 17.16 -30.18
C LEU A 232 4.25 17.99 -30.92
N SER A 233 3.81 19.11 -30.36
CA SER A 233 2.88 20.04 -31.03
C SER A 233 3.51 20.67 -32.26
N SER A 234 4.80 21.04 -32.20
CA SER A 234 5.55 21.53 -33.36
C SER A 234 5.72 20.45 -34.42
N MET A 235 6.03 19.21 -34.01
CA MET A 235 6.17 18.07 -34.92
C MET A 235 4.85 17.76 -35.62
N LEU A 236 3.74 17.75 -34.89
CA LEU A 236 2.39 17.54 -35.43
C LEU A 236 1.99 18.63 -36.45
N ALA A 237 2.43 19.88 -36.23
CA ALA A 237 2.17 20.98 -37.15
C ALA A 237 2.96 20.85 -38.47
N SER A 238 4.13 20.22 -38.43
CA SER A 238 4.94 19.93 -39.63
C SER A 238 4.53 18.66 -40.38
N MET A 239 3.72 17.80 -39.76
CA MET A 239 3.25 16.55 -40.37
C MET A 239 2.10 16.82 -41.36
N GLU A 240 2.17 16.18 -42.53
CA GLU A 240 1.10 16.21 -43.52
C GLU A 240 -0.18 15.56 -42.97
N VAL A 241 -1.34 16.07 -43.41
CA VAL A 241 -2.64 15.47 -43.08
C VAL A 241 -2.86 14.30 -44.05
N PRO A 242 -3.13 13.07 -43.55
CA PRO A 242 -3.38 11.92 -44.40
C PRO A 242 -4.59 12.15 -45.31
N ASP A 243 -4.50 11.72 -46.57
CA ASP A 243 -5.62 11.80 -47.51
C ASP A 243 -6.63 10.70 -47.19
N THR A 244 -7.82 11.10 -46.75
CA THR A 244 -8.94 10.20 -46.41
C THR A 244 -10.00 10.18 -47.51
N SER A 245 -9.68 10.65 -48.72
CA SER A 245 -10.67 10.74 -49.79
C SER A 245 -10.97 9.39 -50.47
N ARG A 246 -12.18 9.29 -51.02
CA ARG A 246 -12.66 8.19 -51.89
C ARG A 246 -12.51 6.80 -51.24
N GLN A 247 -11.57 5.99 -51.71
CA GLN A 247 -11.35 4.62 -51.26
C GLN A 247 -10.68 4.53 -49.89
N LEU A 248 -10.17 5.64 -49.33
CA LEU A 248 -9.54 5.70 -48.01
C LEU A 248 -10.48 6.31 -46.94
N GLY A 249 -11.78 6.44 -47.23
CA GLY A 249 -12.75 7.07 -46.34
C GLY A 249 -12.94 6.36 -45.00
N ASP A 250 -12.68 5.06 -44.94
CA ASP A 250 -12.78 4.20 -43.77
C ASP A 250 -11.43 3.91 -43.09
N LEU A 251 -10.35 4.60 -43.51
CA LEU A 251 -9.00 4.40 -42.95
C LEU A 251 -8.91 4.66 -41.44
N GLN A 252 -9.62 5.69 -40.95
CA GLN A 252 -9.66 6.03 -39.52
C GLN A 252 -10.36 4.93 -38.71
N GLU A 253 -11.48 4.43 -39.21
CA GLU A 253 -12.23 3.33 -38.57
C GLU A 253 -11.39 2.05 -38.58
N TYR A 254 -10.76 1.71 -39.71
CA TYR A 254 -9.83 0.60 -39.83
C TYR A 254 -8.70 0.69 -38.80
N TYR A 255 -8.03 1.84 -38.70
CA TYR A 255 -6.97 2.05 -37.72
C TYR A 255 -7.46 1.85 -36.29
N SER A 256 -8.63 2.40 -35.94
CA SER A 256 -9.20 2.27 -34.60
C SER A 256 -9.52 0.81 -34.24
N VAL A 257 -10.09 0.04 -35.18
CA VAL A 257 -10.40 -1.38 -35.01
C VAL A 257 -9.13 -2.20 -34.85
N VAL A 258 -8.13 -1.97 -35.69
CA VAL A 258 -6.84 -2.68 -35.62
C VAL A 258 -6.13 -2.40 -34.30
N ARG A 259 -6.08 -1.13 -33.88
CA ARG A 259 -5.44 -0.73 -32.62
C ARG A 259 -6.15 -1.35 -31.42
N GLU A 260 -7.49 -1.26 -31.36
CA GLU A 260 -8.28 -1.84 -30.28
C GLU A 260 -8.08 -3.37 -30.22
N LEU A 261 -8.06 -4.05 -31.38
CA LEU A 261 -7.84 -5.49 -31.46
C LEU A 261 -6.44 -5.88 -30.93
N GLN A 262 -5.39 -5.13 -31.29
CA GLN A 262 -4.04 -5.38 -30.79
C GLN A 262 -3.95 -5.20 -29.26
N GLU A 263 -4.50 -4.10 -28.73
CA GLU A 263 -4.53 -3.83 -27.28
C GLU A 263 -5.30 -4.92 -26.51
N ILE A 264 -6.45 -5.36 -27.03
CA ILE A 264 -7.24 -6.44 -26.44
C ILE A 264 -6.47 -7.77 -26.48
N ARG A 265 -5.82 -8.11 -27.60
CA ARG A 265 -5.02 -9.34 -27.74
C ARG A 265 -3.86 -9.37 -26.76
N GLU A 266 -3.10 -8.28 -26.62
CA GLU A 266 -2.02 -8.18 -25.63
C GLU A 266 -2.53 -8.32 -24.20
N ARG A 267 -3.71 -7.76 -23.90
CA ARG A 267 -4.35 -7.90 -22.58
C ARG A 267 -4.77 -9.34 -22.30
N ILE A 268 -5.45 -9.99 -23.25
CA ILE A 268 -5.84 -11.41 -23.15
C ILE A 268 -4.61 -12.27 -22.98
N GLN A 269 -3.57 -12.03 -23.77
CA GLN A 269 -2.33 -12.79 -23.73
C GLN A 269 -1.62 -12.68 -22.37
N ARG A 270 -1.53 -11.48 -21.79
CA ARG A 270 -1.00 -11.30 -20.43
C ARG A 270 -1.76 -12.15 -19.42
N ARG A 271 -3.10 -12.15 -19.47
CA ARG A 271 -3.94 -12.97 -18.59
C ARG A 271 -3.76 -14.48 -18.80
N VAL A 272 -3.57 -14.91 -20.05
CA VAL A 272 -3.27 -16.31 -20.37
C VAL A 272 -1.93 -16.71 -19.75
N MET A 273 -0.92 -15.84 -19.80
CA MET A 273 0.42 -16.11 -19.24
C MET A 273 0.44 -16.11 -17.71
N GLU A 274 -0.41 -15.31 -17.06
CA GLU A 274 -0.62 -15.30 -15.61
C GLU A 274 -1.38 -16.55 -15.11
N SER A 275 -2.16 -17.20 -15.98
CA SER A 275 -2.99 -18.34 -15.61
C SER A 275 -2.25 -19.67 -15.60
N VAL A 276 -2.55 -20.49 -14.60
CA VAL A 276 -2.08 -21.89 -14.51
C VAL A 276 -2.49 -22.71 -15.74
N ASN A 277 -3.69 -22.48 -16.28
CA ASN A 277 -4.18 -23.23 -17.44
C ASN A 277 -3.50 -22.78 -18.74
N GLY A 278 -3.23 -21.49 -18.90
CA GLY A 278 -2.46 -20.99 -20.03
C GLY A 278 -1.02 -21.50 -20.02
N LEU A 279 -0.39 -21.55 -18.85
CA LEU A 279 0.94 -22.14 -18.68
C LEU A 279 0.98 -23.64 -18.98
N LYS A 280 -0.07 -24.38 -18.60
CA LYS A 280 -0.21 -25.80 -18.99
C LYS A 280 -0.38 -25.96 -20.50
N ALA A 281 -1.06 -25.04 -21.16
CA ALA A 281 -1.21 -25.05 -22.61
C ALA A 281 0.13 -24.83 -23.32
N LEU A 282 1.01 -23.98 -22.77
CA LEU A 282 2.36 -23.70 -23.27
C LEU A 282 3.41 -24.72 -22.81
N SER A 283 3.07 -26.01 -22.83
CA SER A 283 3.99 -27.09 -22.50
C SER A 283 4.92 -27.44 -23.67
N VAL A 284 6.02 -28.14 -23.37
CA VAL A 284 6.92 -28.72 -24.38
C VAL A 284 6.13 -29.55 -25.39
N GLY A 285 6.44 -29.39 -26.68
CA GLY A 285 5.76 -30.02 -27.81
C GLY A 285 4.53 -29.29 -28.32
N ARG A 286 4.04 -28.25 -27.64
CA ARG A 286 2.93 -27.41 -28.14
C ARG A 286 3.33 -26.67 -29.41
N VAL A 287 2.44 -26.67 -30.40
CA VAL A 287 2.59 -25.84 -31.60
C VAL A 287 1.96 -24.48 -31.36
N ILE A 288 2.69 -23.42 -31.70
CA ILE A 288 2.30 -22.02 -31.54
C ILE A 288 2.50 -21.27 -32.85
N VAL A 289 1.74 -20.20 -33.05
CA VAL A 289 1.97 -19.23 -34.12
C VAL A 289 2.90 -18.17 -33.56
N VAL A 290 4.03 -17.95 -34.25
CA VAL A 290 5.08 -17.03 -33.84
C VAL A 290 5.07 -15.81 -34.75
N ASN A 291 5.16 -14.63 -34.12
CA ASN A 291 5.43 -13.38 -34.81
C ASN A 291 6.63 -12.71 -34.15
N HIS A 292 7.81 -12.93 -34.71
CA HIS A 292 9.09 -12.39 -34.25
C HIS A 292 9.77 -11.65 -35.40
N GLN A 293 10.71 -10.74 -35.13
CA GLN A 293 11.29 -9.81 -36.11
C GLN A 293 11.65 -10.44 -37.48
N GLU A 294 12.15 -11.69 -37.49
CA GLU A 294 12.55 -12.46 -38.68
C GLU A 294 11.53 -13.51 -39.15
N HIS A 295 10.51 -13.83 -38.35
CA HIS A 295 9.57 -14.93 -38.57
C HIS A 295 8.13 -14.48 -38.28
N LYS A 296 7.37 -14.19 -39.34
CA LYS A 296 6.00 -13.67 -39.26
C LYS A 296 4.99 -14.76 -39.56
N ASN A 297 3.97 -14.90 -38.73
CA ASN A 297 2.94 -15.95 -38.84
C ASN A 297 3.53 -17.35 -39.06
N ALA A 298 4.71 -17.61 -38.50
CA ALA A 298 5.44 -18.86 -38.67
C ALA A 298 5.03 -19.87 -37.59
N LEU A 299 4.93 -21.14 -37.96
CA LEU A 299 4.66 -22.18 -36.99
C LEU A 299 5.93 -22.51 -36.20
N GLY A 300 5.78 -22.55 -34.88
CA GLY A 300 6.82 -22.91 -33.94
C GLY A 300 6.39 -24.05 -33.02
N MET A 301 7.35 -24.87 -32.58
CA MET A 301 7.15 -25.90 -31.56
C MET A 301 7.96 -25.57 -30.30
N ILE A 302 7.31 -25.52 -29.14
CA ILE A 302 7.97 -25.24 -27.86
C ILE A 302 8.88 -26.41 -27.48
N LEU A 303 10.16 -26.14 -27.25
CA LEU A 303 11.16 -27.12 -26.84
C LEU A 303 11.45 -27.06 -25.34
N GLN A 304 11.47 -25.85 -24.76
CA GLN A 304 11.78 -25.64 -23.36
C GLN A 304 11.13 -24.35 -22.84
N VAL A 305 10.68 -24.37 -21.59
CA VAL A 305 10.11 -23.22 -20.87
C VAL A 305 11.05 -22.84 -19.72
N SER A 306 11.39 -21.56 -19.56
CA SER A 306 12.21 -21.11 -18.44
C SER A 306 11.46 -21.17 -17.11
N SER A 307 12.21 -21.36 -16.01
CA SER A 307 11.65 -21.43 -14.65
C SER A 307 11.34 -20.05 -14.05
N ASP A 308 11.83 -18.97 -14.67
CA ASP A 308 11.57 -17.60 -14.21
C ASP A 308 10.09 -17.22 -14.49
N SER A 309 9.38 -16.81 -13.45
CA SER A 309 8.00 -16.34 -13.55
C SER A 309 7.87 -14.89 -13.99
N ALA A 310 8.90 -14.06 -13.75
CA ALA A 310 8.86 -12.63 -14.07
C ALA A 310 9.28 -12.36 -15.52
N ASN A 311 10.25 -13.12 -16.04
CA ASN A 311 10.71 -13.00 -17.42
C ASN A 311 10.76 -14.37 -18.10
N ARG A 312 9.56 -14.93 -18.32
CA ARG A 312 9.43 -16.28 -18.87
C ARG A 312 9.76 -16.28 -20.36
N VAL A 313 10.64 -17.21 -20.76
CA VAL A 313 11.16 -17.34 -22.12
C VAL A 313 10.90 -18.75 -22.63
N PHE A 314 10.47 -18.85 -23.88
CA PHE A 314 10.14 -20.10 -24.56
C PHE A 314 11.18 -20.37 -25.66
N SER A 315 12.01 -21.40 -25.47
CA SER A 315 12.90 -21.87 -26.53
C SER A 315 12.05 -22.65 -27.54
N THR A 316 11.94 -22.13 -28.76
CA THR A 316 10.99 -22.62 -29.76
C THR A 316 11.73 -22.94 -31.05
N LEU A 317 11.45 -24.11 -31.64
CA LEU A 317 11.85 -24.45 -33.00
C LEU A 317 10.88 -23.77 -33.96
N VAL A 318 11.36 -22.82 -34.75
CA VAL A 318 10.55 -22.03 -35.71
C VAL A 318 10.91 -22.45 -37.13
N MET A 319 9.89 -22.62 -37.97
CA MET A 319 10.06 -22.92 -39.39
C MET A 319 10.61 -21.70 -40.15
N CYS A 320 11.60 -21.89 -41.03
CA CYS A 320 12.22 -20.83 -41.82
C CYS A 320 12.73 -21.36 -43.18
N GLU A 321 13.11 -20.47 -44.10
CA GLU A 321 13.79 -20.86 -45.34
C GLU A 321 15.29 -21.15 -45.12
N LYS A 322 15.84 -22.21 -45.73
CA LYS A 322 17.27 -22.57 -45.57
C LYS A 322 18.26 -21.47 -45.98
N ASN A 323 17.92 -20.62 -46.96
CA ASN A 323 18.81 -19.58 -47.48
C ASN A 323 18.91 -18.32 -46.59
N SER A 324 18.19 -18.27 -45.46
CA SER A 324 18.34 -17.19 -44.49
C SER A 324 19.64 -17.31 -43.68
N MET A 325 20.22 -18.51 -43.54
CA MET A 325 21.47 -18.74 -42.79
C MET A 325 22.74 -18.21 -43.48
N GLU A 326 22.72 -17.97 -44.80
CA GLU A 326 23.86 -17.43 -45.56
C GLU A 326 23.85 -15.89 -45.64
N ARG A 327 22.71 -15.24 -45.45
CA ARG A 327 22.61 -13.76 -45.43
C ARG A 327 23.15 -13.13 -44.15
N ASP A 328 23.23 -13.90 -43.06
CA ASP A 328 23.73 -13.46 -41.75
C ASP A 328 25.20 -13.00 -41.74
N LEU A 329 25.96 -13.22 -42.82
CA LEU A 329 27.39 -12.86 -42.91
C LEU A 329 27.74 -11.87 -44.02
N ALA A 330 26.80 -11.47 -44.89
CA ALA A 330 27.14 -10.76 -46.13
C ALA A 330 26.45 -9.41 -46.35
N GLU A 331 25.40 -9.04 -45.60
CA GLU A 331 24.73 -7.75 -45.78
C GLU A 331 24.44 -7.03 -44.45
N GLU A 332 25.48 -6.42 -43.85
CA GLU A 332 25.31 -5.14 -43.14
C GLU A 332 25.04 -4.02 -44.17
N ARG A 333 24.02 -4.19 -45.01
CA ARG A 333 23.52 -3.12 -45.87
C ARG A 333 22.41 -2.40 -45.12
N GLU A 334 22.70 -1.14 -44.80
CA GLU A 334 21.77 -0.08 -44.41
C GLU A 334 20.29 -0.46 -44.53
N LEU A 335 19.71 -0.99 -43.44
CA LEU A 335 18.26 -1.07 -43.33
C LEU A 335 17.73 0.35 -43.26
N ASN A 336 17.08 0.81 -44.33
CA ASN A 336 16.21 1.98 -44.31
C ASN A 336 15.17 1.77 -43.19
N PRO A 337 15.16 2.60 -42.12
CA PRO A 337 14.20 2.45 -41.01
C PRO A 337 12.73 2.61 -41.46
N ALA A 338 12.52 3.30 -42.60
CA ALA A 338 11.19 3.55 -43.17
C ALA A 338 10.55 2.31 -43.83
N ALA A 339 11.32 1.29 -44.19
CA ALA A 339 10.79 0.04 -44.78
C ALA A 339 10.35 -0.99 -43.73
N ALA A 340 10.67 -0.76 -42.44
CA ALA A 340 10.41 -1.71 -41.35
C ALA A 340 9.10 -1.48 -40.60
N ALA A 341 8.36 -0.41 -40.92
CA ALA A 341 7.14 -0.04 -40.21
C ALA A 341 5.92 -0.72 -40.86
N GLU A 342 5.88 -2.06 -40.77
CA GLU A 342 4.90 -2.90 -41.44
C GLU A 342 3.45 -2.50 -41.16
N VAL A 343 2.62 -2.55 -42.20
CA VAL A 343 1.19 -2.22 -42.13
C VAL A 343 0.41 -3.51 -41.87
N PRO A 344 -0.33 -3.62 -40.75
CA PRO A 344 -1.11 -4.81 -40.45
C PRO A 344 -2.26 -4.94 -41.45
N LEU A 345 -2.22 -5.98 -42.27
CA LEU A 345 -3.31 -6.35 -43.19
C LEU A 345 -4.32 -7.26 -42.49
N PRO A 346 -5.59 -7.29 -42.94
CA PRO A 346 -6.61 -8.17 -42.37
C PRO A 346 -6.21 -9.65 -42.35
N GLU A 347 -5.57 -10.13 -43.41
CA GLU A 347 -5.13 -11.54 -43.52
C GLU A 347 -4.11 -11.92 -42.44
N ASP A 348 -3.20 -11.01 -42.10
CA ASP A 348 -2.17 -11.22 -41.08
C ASP A 348 -2.76 -11.15 -39.67
N LEU A 349 -3.69 -10.21 -39.46
CA LEU A 349 -4.40 -10.05 -38.20
C LEU A 349 -5.30 -11.24 -37.90
N LEU A 350 -5.96 -11.82 -38.90
CA LEU A 350 -6.84 -12.99 -38.72
C LEU A 350 -6.09 -14.32 -38.62
N HIS A 351 -4.75 -14.31 -38.75
CA HIS A 351 -3.91 -15.51 -38.74
C HIS A 351 -4.27 -16.53 -39.83
N MET A 352 -4.92 -16.05 -40.90
CA MET A 352 -5.37 -16.86 -42.03
C MET A 352 -4.20 -17.29 -42.91
N LYS A 353 -3.17 -16.44 -43.02
CA LYS A 353 -2.00 -16.66 -43.88
C LYS A 353 -0.78 -17.05 -43.05
N LEU A 354 -0.59 -18.35 -42.87
CA LEU A 354 0.62 -18.90 -42.26
C LEU A 354 1.80 -18.78 -43.22
N PHE A 355 3.00 -18.60 -42.66
CA PHE A 355 4.23 -18.60 -43.44
C PHE A 355 4.47 -19.96 -44.10
N LEU A 356 4.69 -19.94 -45.41
CA LEU A 356 5.10 -21.09 -46.21
C LEU A 356 6.44 -20.75 -46.90
N PRO A 357 7.47 -21.60 -46.78
CA PRO A 357 8.75 -21.35 -47.43
C PRO A 357 8.61 -21.51 -48.96
N GLU A 358 9.13 -20.56 -49.73
CA GLU A 358 9.17 -20.65 -51.21
C GLU A 358 10.29 -21.59 -51.69
N GLY A 359 11.28 -21.84 -50.82
CA GLY A 359 12.43 -22.73 -51.02
C GLY A 359 12.47 -23.95 -50.08
N PRO A 360 13.60 -24.69 -49.99
CA PRO A 360 13.69 -25.86 -49.12
C PRO A 360 13.53 -25.47 -47.65
N CYS A 361 12.56 -26.10 -46.99
CA CYS A 361 12.21 -25.84 -45.60
C CYS A 361 13.39 -26.13 -44.65
N GLY A 362 13.69 -25.17 -43.78
CA GLY A 362 14.65 -25.25 -42.69
C GLY A 362 13.98 -24.98 -41.34
N HIS A 363 14.80 -24.94 -40.29
CA HIS A 363 14.37 -24.54 -38.95
C HIS A 363 15.47 -23.76 -38.24
N THR A 364 15.05 -22.91 -37.31
CA THR A 364 15.94 -22.26 -36.36
C THR A 364 15.36 -22.34 -34.95
N ILE A 365 16.21 -22.23 -33.93
CA ILE A 365 15.75 -22.19 -32.53
C ILE A 365 15.91 -20.76 -32.04
N LYS A 366 14.78 -20.12 -31.71
CA LYS A 366 14.74 -18.77 -31.15
C LYS A 366 14.19 -18.82 -29.73
N LYS A 367 14.64 -17.88 -28.91
CA LYS A 367 14.13 -17.64 -27.56
C LYS A 367 13.04 -16.57 -27.67
N LEU A 368 11.80 -16.97 -27.44
CA LEU A 368 10.63 -16.11 -27.59
C LEU A 368 10.14 -15.64 -26.24
N GLY A 369 9.82 -14.35 -26.13
CA GLY A 369 9.04 -13.81 -25.04
C GLY A 369 7.55 -14.06 -25.24
N PRO A 370 6.71 -13.69 -24.26
CA PRO A 370 5.26 -13.80 -24.39
C PRO A 370 4.75 -13.03 -25.62
N ALA A 371 5.17 -11.78 -25.83
CA ALA A 371 4.72 -10.94 -26.94
C ALA A 371 5.02 -11.49 -28.35
N ASP A 372 5.99 -12.40 -28.49
CA ASP A 372 6.31 -13.03 -29.78
C ASP A 372 5.34 -14.19 -30.13
N ILE A 373 4.51 -14.64 -29.18
CA ILE A 373 3.56 -15.74 -29.37
C ILE A 373 2.23 -15.15 -29.80
N LEU A 374 1.86 -15.32 -31.06
CA LEU A 374 0.63 -14.75 -31.60
C LEU A 374 -0.62 -15.56 -31.20
N GLY A 375 -0.48 -16.89 -31.12
CA GLY A 375 -1.58 -17.78 -30.76
C GLY A 375 -1.11 -19.18 -30.35
N ILE A 376 -1.88 -19.84 -29.49
CA ILE A 376 -1.61 -21.20 -29.02
C ILE A 376 -2.53 -22.16 -29.77
N THR A 377 -1.99 -23.14 -30.49
CA THR A 377 -2.82 -24.08 -31.25
C THR A 377 -3.27 -25.27 -30.39
N THR A 378 -4.32 -25.95 -30.84
CA THR A 378 -4.77 -27.22 -30.24
C THR A 378 -3.77 -28.38 -30.46
N LYS A 379 -2.82 -28.26 -31.39
CA LYS A 379 -1.91 -29.33 -31.79
C LYS A 379 -0.68 -29.43 -30.88
N THR A 380 -0.29 -30.66 -30.57
CA THR A 380 0.95 -30.99 -29.85
C THR A 380 1.72 -32.05 -30.62
N LEU A 381 2.99 -31.81 -30.90
CA LEU A 381 3.88 -32.75 -31.56
C LEU A 381 4.63 -33.56 -30.50
N ARG A 382 4.65 -34.89 -30.66
CA ARG A 382 5.37 -35.80 -29.76
C ARG A 382 6.79 -36.00 -30.26
N VAL A 383 7.68 -35.05 -29.95
CA VAL A 383 9.10 -35.11 -30.34
C VAL A 383 10.00 -34.91 -29.12
N ASN A 384 11.16 -35.56 -29.10
CA ASN A 384 12.14 -35.40 -28.03
C ASN A 384 12.85 -34.04 -28.13
N ALA A 385 12.38 -33.07 -27.34
CA ALA A 385 12.88 -31.70 -27.36
C ALA A 385 14.34 -31.56 -26.90
N GLU A 386 14.79 -32.39 -25.94
CA GLU A 386 16.18 -32.38 -25.46
C GLU A 386 17.16 -32.74 -26.57
N ARG A 387 16.85 -33.79 -27.34
CA ARG A 387 17.68 -34.20 -28.49
C ARG A 387 17.76 -33.12 -29.57
N ILE A 388 16.67 -32.39 -29.82
CA ILE A 388 16.65 -31.27 -30.77
C ILE A 388 17.57 -30.14 -30.28
N LEU A 389 17.50 -29.80 -28.99
CA LEU A 389 18.34 -28.75 -28.40
C LEU A 389 19.83 -29.13 -28.40
N GLU A 390 20.16 -30.39 -28.09
CA GLU A 390 21.54 -30.88 -28.14
C GLU A 390 22.11 -30.86 -29.56
N ASP A 391 21.34 -31.33 -30.53
CA ASP A 391 21.71 -31.35 -31.94
C ASP A 391 21.92 -29.94 -32.49
N PHE A 392 21.04 -28.99 -32.14
CA PHE A 392 21.23 -27.58 -32.47
C PHE A 392 22.51 -27.00 -31.82
N ARG A 393 22.77 -27.29 -30.54
CA ARG A 393 24.01 -26.83 -29.86
C ARG A 393 25.28 -27.40 -30.49
N LYS A 394 25.26 -28.66 -30.95
CA LYS A 394 26.40 -29.26 -31.68
C LYS A 394 26.66 -28.53 -32.98
N ARG A 395 25.60 -28.22 -33.74
CA ARG A 395 25.69 -27.52 -35.04
C ARG A 395 26.06 -26.04 -34.93
N GLN A 396 26.06 -25.45 -33.74
CA GLN A 396 26.66 -24.13 -33.49
C GLN A 396 28.20 -24.15 -33.40
N MET A 397 28.82 -25.33 -33.27
CA MET A 397 30.29 -25.45 -33.28
C MET A 397 30.81 -25.39 -34.72
N PRO A 398 31.91 -24.66 -35.01
CA PRO A 398 32.44 -24.50 -36.37
C PRO A 398 32.70 -25.83 -37.11
N ARG A 399 33.03 -26.89 -36.37
CA ARG A 399 33.33 -28.22 -36.92
C ARG A 399 32.09 -28.97 -37.44
N PHE A 400 30.91 -28.71 -36.89
CA PHE A 400 29.67 -29.45 -37.16
C PHE A 400 28.59 -28.56 -37.80
N ARG A 401 28.94 -27.33 -38.22
CA ARG A 401 28.00 -26.34 -38.76
C ARG A 401 27.27 -26.81 -40.03
N ASN A 402 27.92 -27.68 -40.81
CA ASN A 402 27.39 -28.22 -42.05
C ASN A 402 26.76 -29.61 -41.88
N ASP A 403 26.67 -30.14 -40.66
CA ASP A 403 26.05 -31.44 -40.43
C ASP A 403 24.53 -31.34 -40.68
N PRO A 404 23.93 -32.36 -41.32
CA PRO A 404 22.49 -32.37 -41.56
C PRO A 404 21.72 -32.39 -40.23
N PRO A 405 20.50 -31.85 -40.19
CA PRO A 405 19.69 -31.89 -38.99
C PRO A 405 19.40 -33.32 -38.54
N GLY A 406 19.50 -33.53 -37.22
CA GLY A 406 19.19 -34.80 -36.61
C GLY A 406 17.75 -35.23 -36.91
N PRO A 407 17.46 -36.54 -36.88
CA PRO A 407 16.19 -37.11 -37.33
C PRO A 407 14.98 -36.53 -36.58
N SER A 408 15.13 -36.22 -35.28
CA SER A 408 14.06 -35.61 -34.48
C SER A 408 13.75 -34.17 -34.91
N ALA A 409 14.77 -33.37 -35.26
CA ALA A 409 14.57 -32.00 -35.73
C ALA A 409 13.99 -31.96 -37.15
N ALA A 410 14.44 -32.86 -38.03
CA ALA A 410 13.90 -33.02 -39.38
C ALA A 410 12.42 -33.45 -39.36
N THR A 411 12.06 -34.42 -38.52
CA THR A 411 10.67 -34.88 -38.36
C THR A 411 9.77 -33.76 -37.85
N ALA A 412 10.22 -33.01 -36.83
CA ALA A 412 9.46 -31.87 -36.32
C ALA A 412 9.23 -30.79 -37.38
N THR A 413 10.25 -30.49 -38.18
CA THR A 413 10.17 -29.50 -39.27
C THR A 413 9.19 -29.94 -40.36
N GLN A 414 9.23 -31.21 -40.77
CA GLN A 414 8.31 -31.76 -41.76
C GLN A 414 6.85 -31.78 -41.28
N GLU A 415 6.60 -32.10 -40.01
CA GLU A 415 5.25 -32.04 -39.45
C GLU A 415 4.73 -30.60 -39.35
N LEU A 416 5.57 -29.62 -38.99
CA LEU A 416 5.18 -28.21 -39.01
C LEU A 416 4.84 -27.73 -40.42
N LEU A 417 5.64 -28.10 -41.43
CA LEU A 417 5.36 -27.77 -42.82
C LEU A 417 4.03 -28.39 -43.28
N ARG A 418 3.80 -29.67 -42.98
CA ARG A 418 2.55 -30.38 -43.30
C ARG A 418 1.33 -29.70 -42.65
N LEU A 419 1.48 -29.21 -41.42
CA LEU A 419 0.42 -28.47 -40.73
C LEU A 419 0.17 -27.10 -41.35
N ALA A 420 1.21 -26.40 -41.82
CA ALA A 420 1.07 -25.12 -42.50
C ALA A 420 0.41 -25.28 -43.88
N GLU A 421 0.83 -26.25 -44.69
CA GLU A 421 0.27 -26.53 -46.02
C GLU A 421 -1.20 -26.98 -45.96
N GLY A 422 -1.57 -27.73 -44.92
CA GLY A 422 -2.94 -28.21 -44.71
C GLY A 422 -3.91 -27.16 -44.17
N ALA A 423 -3.45 -25.95 -43.85
CA ALA A 423 -4.21 -24.92 -43.15
C ALA A 423 -4.43 -23.67 -44.03
N GLN A 424 -5.26 -23.80 -45.08
CA GLN A 424 -5.60 -22.68 -45.99
C GLN A 424 -6.36 -21.53 -45.31
N GLU A 425 -7.07 -21.80 -44.22
CA GLU A 425 -7.81 -20.83 -43.39
C GLU A 425 -7.15 -20.63 -42.01
N GLY A 426 -5.86 -20.92 -41.87
CA GLY A 426 -5.16 -20.90 -40.58
C GLY A 426 -5.45 -22.11 -39.69
N LEU A 427 -4.81 -22.15 -38.51
CA LEU A 427 -4.96 -23.25 -37.54
C LEU A 427 -5.93 -22.88 -36.41
N PRO A 428 -6.71 -23.84 -35.88
CA PRO A 428 -7.59 -23.60 -34.74
C PRO A 428 -6.76 -23.30 -33.49
N LEU A 429 -6.91 -22.06 -33.00
CA LEU A 429 -6.31 -21.56 -31.77
C LEU A 429 -7.17 -21.95 -30.56
N LEU A 430 -6.52 -22.11 -29.41
CA LEU A 430 -7.20 -22.37 -28.14
C LEU A 430 -7.96 -21.13 -27.69
N ASP A 431 -9.24 -21.31 -27.38
CA ASP A 431 -10.07 -20.24 -26.87
C ASP A 431 -9.75 -19.95 -25.39
N PRO A 432 -9.47 -18.68 -25.02
CA PRO A 432 -9.18 -18.32 -23.63
C PRO A 432 -10.29 -18.68 -22.63
N VAL A 433 -11.55 -18.59 -23.04
CA VAL A 433 -12.72 -18.77 -22.16
C VAL A 433 -13.12 -20.24 -22.10
N ASN A 434 -13.29 -20.88 -23.25
CA ASN A 434 -13.81 -22.24 -23.36
C ASN A 434 -12.72 -23.30 -23.15
N ASP A 435 -11.56 -23.16 -23.79
CA ASP A 435 -10.50 -24.18 -23.75
C ASP A 435 -9.57 -23.98 -22.55
N LEU A 436 -9.17 -22.74 -22.26
CA LEU A 436 -8.30 -22.42 -21.12
C LEU A 436 -9.08 -22.17 -19.82
N GLN A 437 -10.41 -22.15 -19.88
CA GLN A 437 -11.32 -21.99 -18.74
C GLN A 437 -11.10 -20.67 -17.95
N LEU A 438 -10.73 -19.59 -18.63
CA LEU A 438 -10.57 -18.27 -18.01
C LEU A 438 -11.94 -17.58 -17.91
N LYS A 439 -12.64 -17.81 -16.80
CA LYS A 439 -14.00 -17.28 -16.56
C LYS A 439 -14.03 -15.89 -15.91
N ASN A 440 -12.91 -15.17 -15.90
CA ASN A 440 -12.89 -13.80 -15.40
C ASN A 440 -13.74 -12.90 -16.31
N LEU A 441 -14.63 -12.09 -15.73
CA LEU A 441 -15.54 -11.20 -16.47
C LEU A 441 -14.78 -10.37 -17.52
N GLU A 442 -13.67 -9.76 -17.12
CA GLU A 442 -12.81 -8.96 -18.01
C GLU A 442 -12.30 -9.76 -19.22
N VAL A 443 -11.90 -11.03 -19.03
CA VAL A 443 -11.38 -11.88 -20.12
C VAL A 443 -12.52 -12.27 -21.06
N VAL A 444 -13.68 -12.62 -20.52
CA VAL A 444 -14.86 -13.00 -21.30
C VAL A 444 -15.31 -11.83 -22.18
N GLU A 445 -15.48 -10.64 -21.60
CA GLU A 445 -15.84 -9.43 -22.34
C GLU A 445 -14.80 -9.09 -23.41
N SER A 446 -13.51 -9.18 -23.08
CA SER A 446 -12.40 -8.96 -24.02
C SER A 446 -12.42 -9.93 -25.19
N THR A 447 -12.63 -11.23 -24.94
CA THR A 447 -12.66 -12.25 -25.99
C THR A 447 -13.86 -12.08 -26.92
N ILE A 448 -15.03 -11.73 -26.37
CA ILE A 448 -16.22 -11.43 -27.19
C ILE A 448 -15.97 -10.19 -28.05
N ARG A 449 -15.39 -9.13 -27.47
CA ARG A 449 -15.07 -7.89 -28.20
C ARG A 449 -14.04 -8.13 -29.30
N ALA A 450 -12.98 -8.90 -29.04
CA ALA A 450 -11.97 -9.25 -30.04
C ALA A 450 -12.59 -9.95 -31.26
N ARG A 451 -13.45 -10.95 -31.05
CA ARG A 451 -14.16 -11.64 -32.13
C ARG A 451 -15.05 -10.69 -32.95
N GLY A 452 -15.78 -9.81 -32.26
CA GLY A 452 -16.60 -8.80 -32.95
C GLY A 452 -15.79 -7.83 -33.80
N LEU A 453 -14.56 -7.48 -33.38
CA LEU A 453 -13.64 -6.66 -34.17
C LEU A 453 -13.05 -7.45 -35.35
N GLU A 454 -12.71 -8.73 -35.16
CA GLU A 454 -12.22 -9.63 -36.22
C GLU A 454 -13.25 -9.81 -37.34
N GLU A 455 -14.54 -9.91 -37.01
CA GLU A 455 -15.64 -9.98 -38.00
C GLU A 455 -15.78 -8.72 -38.85
N LEU A 456 -15.34 -7.56 -38.36
CA LEU A 456 -15.41 -6.28 -39.09
C LEU A 456 -14.24 -6.10 -40.07
N LEU A 457 -13.08 -6.72 -39.82
CA LEU A 457 -11.85 -6.51 -40.60
C LEU A 457 -11.99 -6.75 -42.12
N PRO A 458 -12.71 -7.79 -42.61
CA PRO A 458 -12.90 -7.99 -44.04
C PRO A 458 -13.79 -6.95 -44.73
N GLY A 459 -14.53 -6.14 -43.96
CA GLY A 459 -15.48 -5.16 -44.49
C GLY A 459 -14.87 -3.84 -44.97
N PHE A 460 -13.60 -3.58 -44.65
CA PHE A 460 -12.94 -2.30 -44.95
C PHE A 460 -12.40 -2.23 -46.39
N GLN A 461 -12.73 -1.15 -47.09
CA GLN A 461 -12.36 -0.88 -48.47
C GLN A 461 -10.98 -0.22 -48.60
N CYS A 462 -10.52 0.51 -47.57
CA CYS A 462 -9.21 1.17 -47.59
C CYS A 462 -8.05 0.23 -47.91
N VAL A 463 -8.13 -1.03 -47.49
CA VAL A 463 -7.07 -2.03 -47.66
C VAL A 463 -6.78 -2.33 -49.14
N HIS A 464 -7.76 -2.12 -50.02
CA HIS A 464 -7.62 -2.37 -51.46
C HIS A 464 -7.05 -1.19 -52.25
N SER A 465 -6.84 -0.03 -51.61
CA SER A 465 -6.24 1.14 -52.25
C SER A 465 -4.74 0.96 -52.46
N PRO A 466 -4.18 1.33 -53.64
CA PRO A 466 -2.73 1.26 -53.87
C PRO A 466 -1.93 2.22 -52.98
N LEU A 467 -2.58 3.26 -52.41
CA LEU A 467 -1.96 4.22 -51.51
C LEU A 467 -2.10 3.84 -50.02
N PHE A 468 -2.82 2.75 -49.72
CA PHE A 468 -3.14 2.33 -48.35
C PHE A 468 -1.90 2.25 -47.47
N HIS A 469 -0.84 1.58 -47.92
CA HIS A 469 0.35 1.39 -47.12
C HIS A 469 1.00 2.71 -46.71
N MET A 470 1.11 3.67 -47.64
CA MET A 470 1.73 4.96 -47.38
C MET A 470 0.86 5.82 -46.46
N GLU A 471 -0.44 5.91 -46.75
CA GLU A 471 -1.38 6.75 -45.97
C GLU A 471 -1.66 6.15 -44.59
N PHE A 472 -1.69 4.82 -44.43
CA PHE A 472 -1.80 4.17 -43.13
C PHE A 472 -0.60 4.46 -42.24
N VAL A 473 0.64 4.38 -42.77
CA VAL A 473 1.84 4.70 -41.98
C VAL A 473 1.82 6.15 -41.52
N ARG A 474 1.50 7.09 -42.44
CA ARG A 474 1.33 8.52 -42.12
C ARG A 474 0.26 8.75 -41.07
N PHE A 475 -0.90 8.10 -41.21
CA PHE A 475 -1.99 8.18 -40.26
C PHE A 475 -1.59 7.64 -38.88
N ARG A 476 -0.94 6.47 -38.82
CA ARG A 476 -0.43 5.85 -37.58
C ARG A 476 0.56 6.76 -36.87
N GLU A 477 1.57 7.29 -37.58
CA GLU A 477 2.57 8.18 -36.99
C GLU A 477 1.91 9.45 -36.42
N ARG A 478 0.98 10.05 -37.17
CA ARG A 478 0.23 11.22 -36.73
C ARG A 478 -0.63 10.91 -35.50
N GLN A 479 -1.33 9.77 -35.47
CA GLN A 479 -2.16 9.37 -34.33
C GLN A 479 -1.33 9.07 -33.07
N GLN A 480 -0.19 8.39 -33.20
CA GLN A 480 0.72 8.15 -32.06
C GLN A 480 1.19 9.46 -31.40
N VAL A 481 1.45 10.49 -32.20
CA VAL A 481 1.82 11.82 -31.69
C VAL A 481 0.65 12.51 -30.99
N LEU A 482 -0.56 12.41 -31.56
CA LEU A 482 -1.78 12.96 -30.95
C LEU A 482 -2.09 12.30 -29.61
N GLU A 483 -2.02 10.97 -29.54
CA GLU A 483 -2.25 10.20 -28.32
C GLU A 483 -1.23 10.52 -27.23
N GLU A 484 0.06 10.64 -27.58
CA GLU A 484 1.08 11.02 -26.61
C GLU A 484 0.89 12.47 -26.15
N LEU A 485 0.44 13.37 -27.03
CA LEU A 485 0.07 14.74 -26.66
C LEU A 485 -1.11 14.76 -25.68
N GLU A 486 -2.16 13.99 -25.95
CA GLU A 486 -3.33 13.86 -25.07
C GLU A 486 -2.94 13.25 -23.72
N ARG A 487 -2.12 12.20 -23.74
CA ARG A 487 -1.59 11.58 -22.51
C ARG A 487 -0.80 12.57 -21.66
N LEU A 488 0.13 13.30 -22.26
CA LEU A 488 0.94 14.30 -21.54
C LEU A 488 0.09 15.47 -21.03
N ARG A 489 -0.91 15.92 -21.81
CA ARG A 489 -1.88 16.94 -21.37
C ARG A 489 -2.74 16.44 -20.21
N TYR A 490 -3.16 15.19 -20.24
CA TYR A 490 -3.89 14.56 -19.14
C TYR A 490 -3.03 14.51 -17.87
N LEU A 491 -1.76 14.10 -17.96
CA LEU A 491 -0.82 14.06 -16.83
C LEU A 491 -0.50 15.44 -16.23
N LEU A 492 -0.71 16.52 -16.98
CA LEU A 492 -0.62 17.90 -16.48
C LEU A 492 -1.95 18.45 -15.94
N SER A 493 -3.06 17.77 -16.22
CA SER A 493 -4.39 18.20 -15.83
C SER A 493 -4.73 17.80 -14.39
N ASP A 494 -5.74 18.45 -13.82
CA ASP A 494 -6.24 18.15 -12.48
C ASP A 494 -6.78 16.70 -12.39
N GLN A 495 -7.22 16.13 -13.51
CA GLN A 495 -7.80 14.78 -13.57
C GLN A 495 -6.79 13.68 -13.24
N SER A 496 -5.49 13.92 -13.40
CA SER A 496 -4.45 12.94 -13.08
C SER A 496 -4.07 12.91 -11.60
N LEU A 497 -4.63 13.80 -10.77
CA LEU A 497 -4.34 13.84 -9.33
C LEU A 497 -4.77 12.52 -8.67
N LEU A 498 -3.85 11.91 -7.91
CA LEU A 498 -4.04 10.57 -7.34
C LEU A 498 -5.27 10.51 -6.42
N LEU A 499 -5.52 11.58 -5.66
CA LEU A 499 -6.58 11.67 -4.66
C LEU A 499 -7.88 12.28 -5.20
N LEU A 500 -7.95 12.69 -6.47
CA LEU A 500 -9.14 13.31 -7.03
C LEU A 500 -10.36 12.37 -7.08
N PRO A 501 -10.24 11.08 -7.44
CA PRO A 501 -11.37 10.15 -7.39
C PRO A 501 -11.94 10.05 -5.96
N GLU A 502 -11.07 9.91 -4.97
CA GLU A 502 -11.45 9.82 -3.56
C GLU A 502 -12.08 11.13 -3.03
N TYR A 503 -11.61 12.29 -3.53
CA TYR A 503 -12.22 13.59 -3.27
C TYR A 503 -13.67 13.62 -3.76
N HIS A 504 -13.94 13.22 -5.01
CA HIS A 504 -15.29 13.20 -5.57
C HIS A 504 -16.22 12.27 -4.79
N GLN A 505 -15.75 11.09 -4.41
CA GLN A 505 -16.51 10.16 -3.58
C GLN A 505 -16.89 10.77 -2.23
N ARG A 506 -15.95 11.47 -1.56
CA ARG A 506 -16.24 12.17 -0.30
C ARG A 506 -17.19 13.35 -0.46
N VAL A 507 -17.09 14.11 -1.54
CA VAL A 507 -18.04 15.18 -1.87
C VAL A 507 -19.44 14.61 -2.06
N GLU A 508 -19.57 13.44 -2.70
CA GLU A 508 -20.86 12.77 -2.85
C GLU A 508 -21.47 12.35 -1.51
N VAL A 509 -20.65 11.85 -0.57
CA VAL A 509 -21.09 11.56 0.81
C VAL A 509 -21.60 12.83 1.50
N LEU A 510 -20.85 13.94 1.39
CA LEU A 510 -21.24 15.22 2.00
C LEU A 510 -22.55 15.75 1.41
N ARG A 511 -22.75 15.58 0.09
CA ARG A 511 -23.99 15.97 -0.58
C ARG A 511 -25.17 15.11 -0.14
N SER A 512 -24.99 13.79 -0.14
CA SER A 512 -26.00 12.82 0.28
C SER A 512 -26.46 13.03 1.74
N LEU A 513 -25.57 13.47 2.62
CA LEU A 513 -25.89 13.76 4.02
C LEU A 513 -26.40 15.20 4.27
N GLY A 514 -26.41 16.05 3.24
CA GLY A 514 -26.85 17.46 3.33
C GLY A 514 -25.86 18.40 4.02
N TYR A 515 -24.56 18.10 3.96
CA TYR A 515 -23.50 18.99 4.45
C TYR A 515 -23.15 20.09 3.45
N ILE A 516 -23.36 19.78 2.17
CA ILE A 516 -23.21 20.69 1.03
C ILE A 516 -24.43 20.55 0.13
N ASN A 517 -24.76 21.61 -0.61
CA ASN A 517 -25.81 21.55 -1.62
C ASN A 517 -25.29 21.06 -2.98
N GLU A 518 -26.20 20.94 -3.96
CA GLU A 518 -25.87 20.57 -5.34
C GLU A 518 -24.86 21.52 -5.99
N GLY A 519 -24.89 22.81 -5.63
CA GLY A 519 -23.95 23.82 -6.08
C GLY A 519 -22.59 23.80 -5.39
N GLY A 520 -22.37 22.89 -4.42
CA GLY A 520 -21.12 22.78 -3.67
C GLY A 520 -20.96 23.79 -2.52
N ALA A 521 -21.97 24.61 -2.23
CA ALA A 521 -21.93 25.53 -1.11
C ALA A 521 -22.20 24.80 0.22
N VAL A 522 -21.52 25.25 1.27
CA VAL A 522 -21.56 24.63 2.60
C VAL A 522 -22.82 25.02 3.36
N GLU A 523 -23.64 24.03 3.70
CA GLU A 523 -24.89 24.17 4.45
C GLU A 523 -24.67 24.29 5.97
N LEU A 524 -25.75 24.39 6.76
CA LEU A 524 -25.67 24.44 8.22
C LEU A 524 -24.94 23.22 8.79
N LYS A 525 -25.29 22.01 8.36
CA LYS A 525 -24.61 20.77 8.79
C LYS A 525 -23.10 20.82 8.53
N GLY A 526 -22.71 21.26 7.34
CA GLY A 526 -21.31 21.46 6.97
C GLY A 526 -20.61 22.52 7.83
N SER A 527 -21.32 23.58 8.19
CA SER A 527 -20.80 24.65 9.05
C SER A 527 -20.55 24.19 10.48
N VAL A 528 -21.40 23.29 10.99
CA VAL A 528 -21.26 22.63 12.30
C VAL A 528 -20.08 21.65 12.28
N ALA A 529 -19.99 20.77 11.28
CA ALA A 529 -18.89 19.80 11.17
C ALA A 529 -17.50 20.44 11.11
N ARG A 530 -17.37 21.63 10.54
CA ARG A 530 -16.11 22.38 10.51
C ARG A 530 -15.56 22.73 11.89
N GLN A 531 -16.40 22.77 12.92
CA GLN A 531 -15.95 23.01 14.30
C GLN A 531 -15.36 21.76 14.96
N ILE A 532 -15.47 20.60 14.30
CA ILE A 532 -15.10 19.30 14.84
C ILE A 532 -13.89 18.76 14.06
N SER A 533 -12.84 18.37 14.79
CA SER A 533 -11.57 17.97 14.18
C SER A 533 -11.49 16.48 13.85
N ASN A 534 -12.15 15.63 14.65
CA ASN A 534 -12.14 14.17 14.50
C ASN A 534 -13.56 13.61 14.53
N HIS A 535 -13.84 12.59 13.72
CA HIS A 535 -15.15 11.93 13.65
C HIS A 535 -16.29 12.92 13.40
N GLU A 536 -16.05 13.88 12.51
CA GLU A 536 -16.87 15.05 12.25
C GLU A 536 -18.29 14.69 11.78
N LEU A 537 -18.44 13.64 10.98
CA LEU A 537 -19.75 13.19 10.48
C LEU A 537 -20.61 12.61 11.62
N LEU A 538 -20.04 11.71 12.43
CA LEU A 538 -20.75 11.09 13.53
C LEU A 538 -21.17 12.14 14.56
N LEU A 539 -20.23 12.97 15.00
CA LEU A 539 -20.48 13.97 16.05
C LEU A 539 -21.50 15.04 15.59
N THR A 540 -21.44 15.46 14.33
CA THR A 540 -22.43 16.39 13.78
C THR A 540 -23.81 15.75 13.68
N GLN A 541 -23.90 14.48 13.29
CA GLN A 541 -25.16 13.77 13.19
C GLN A 541 -25.80 13.58 14.58
N LEU A 542 -25.02 13.16 15.58
CA LEU A 542 -25.48 13.05 16.98
C LEU A 542 -25.95 14.39 17.56
N LEU A 543 -25.32 15.50 17.17
CA LEU A 543 -25.71 16.84 17.60
C LEU A 543 -27.07 17.23 16.99
N LEU A 544 -27.26 17.01 15.68
CA LEU A 544 -28.44 17.44 14.95
C LEU A 544 -29.66 16.55 15.17
N ASP A 545 -29.45 15.25 15.46
CA ASP A 545 -30.52 14.32 15.81
C ASP A 545 -31.01 14.52 17.25
N ASN A 546 -30.53 15.56 17.95
CA ASN A 546 -30.84 15.86 19.35
C ASN A 546 -30.57 14.69 20.32
N ALA A 547 -29.74 13.72 19.92
CA ALA A 547 -29.44 12.52 20.70
C ALA A 547 -28.80 12.81 22.06
N LEU A 548 -28.15 13.97 22.20
CA LEU A 548 -27.44 14.40 23.40
C LEU A 548 -28.28 15.33 24.29
N THR A 549 -29.39 15.86 23.78
CA THR A 549 -30.15 16.94 24.42
C THR A 549 -30.86 16.47 25.69
N ASP A 550 -31.32 15.21 25.75
CA ASP A 550 -32.00 14.66 26.93
C ASP A 550 -31.06 14.09 27.98
N LEU A 551 -29.79 13.88 27.64
CA LEU A 551 -28.80 13.25 28.50
C LEU A 551 -28.23 14.22 29.54
N ARG A 552 -27.80 13.69 30.68
CA ARG A 552 -27.07 14.46 31.71
C ARG A 552 -25.63 14.74 31.25
N PRO A 553 -24.98 15.83 31.73
CA PRO A 553 -23.60 16.14 31.36
C PRO A 553 -22.61 14.98 31.57
N GLU A 554 -22.74 14.24 32.68
CA GLU A 554 -21.94 13.04 32.95
C GLU A 554 -22.17 11.90 31.96
N GLU A 555 -23.38 11.76 31.42
CA GLU A 555 -23.73 10.73 30.44
C GLU A 555 -23.20 11.10 29.05
N ILE A 556 -23.32 12.37 28.67
CA ILE A 556 -22.82 12.91 27.41
C ILE A 556 -21.31 12.70 27.30
N VAL A 557 -20.55 13.12 28.33
CA VAL A 557 -19.09 13.01 28.31
C VAL A 557 -18.64 11.54 28.30
N ALA A 558 -19.35 10.66 29.00
CA ALA A 558 -19.09 9.24 28.97
C ALA A 558 -19.27 8.64 27.58
N LEU A 559 -20.36 8.98 26.87
CA LEU A 559 -20.61 8.50 25.51
C LEU A 559 -19.58 9.04 24.51
N LEU A 560 -19.24 10.33 24.60
CA LEU A 560 -18.24 10.96 23.73
C LEU A 560 -16.82 10.37 23.92
N SER A 561 -16.54 9.66 25.01
CA SER A 561 -15.25 8.99 25.20
C SER A 561 -14.92 7.97 24.10
N CYS A 562 -15.92 7.45 23.38
CA CYS A 562 -15.71 6.47 22.32
C CYS A 562 -14.98 7.02 21.09
N THR A 563 -15.02 8.33 20.85
CA THR A 563 -14.36 8.99 19.70
C THR A 563 -12.88 9.28 19.96
N VAL A 564 -12.44 9.25 21.22
CA VAL A 564 -11.05 9.54 21.62
C VAL A 564 -10.30 8.33 22.13
N CYS A 565 -11.00 7.29 22.59
CA CYS A 565 -10.40 6.07 23.10
C CYS A 565 -9.76 5.24 21.98
N GLN A 566 -8.46 5.00 22.08
CA GLN A 566 -7.69 4.25 21.08
C GLN A 566 -7.37 2.82 21.49
N VAL A 567 -7.66 2.42 22.73
CA VAL A 567 -7.24 1.12 23.30
C VAL A 567 -8.45 0.19 23.43
N ARG A 568 -8.24 -1.11 23.13
CA ARG A 568 -9.21 -2.17 23.43
C ARG A 568 -8.99 -2.62 24.88
N THR A 569 -10.06 -2.68 25.66
CA THR A 569 -10.05 -3.23 27.02
C THR A 569 -10.56 -4.66 26.99
N GLN A 570 -10.06 -5.50 27.88
CA GLN A 570 -10.62 -6.84 28.12
C GLN A 570 -11.72 -6.84 29.18
N VAL A 571 -11.89 -5.73 29.91
CA VAL A 571 -12.88 -5.60 30.96
C VAL A 571 -14.17 -5.05 30.36
N GLU A 572 -15.27 -5.80 30.49
CA GLU A 572 -16.58 -5.32 30.07
C GLU A 572 -17.12 -4.28 31.06
N PRO A 573 -17.53 -3.09 30.59
CA PRO A 573 -17.98 -2.03 31.46
C PRO A 573 -19.39 -2.29 32.03
N GLN A 574 -19.58 -1.97 33.30
CA GLN A 574 -20.88 -2.04 33.98
C GLN A 574 -21.62 -0.71 33.79
N LEU A 575 -22.56 -0.67 32.84
CA LEU A 575 -23.18 0.58 32.40
C LEU A 575 -24.68 0.67 32.76
N PRO A 576 -25.17 1.84 33.20
CA PRO A 576 -26.60 2.12 33.28
C PRO A 576 -27.32 1.93 31.93
N SER A 577 -28.61 1.58 31.97
CA SER A 577 -29.42 1.35 30.77
C SER A 577 -29.47 2.54 29.81
N VAL A 578 -29.37 3.76 30.33
CA VAL A 578 -29.29 4.99 29.52
C VAL A 578 -28.03 5.01 28.65
N LEU A 579 -26.86 4.67 29.23
CA LEU A 579 -25.60 4.61 28.48
C LEU A 579 -25.58 3.46 27.48
N GLN A 580 -26.17 2.31 27.83
CA GLN A 580 -26.29 1.19 26.90
C GLN A 580 -27.12 1.56 25.65
N LYS A 581 -28.25 2.26 25.85
CA LYS A 581 -29.06 2.79 24.75
C LYS A 581 -28.29 3.81 23.92
N GLY A 582 -27.54 4.70 24.56
CA GLY A 582 -26.69 5.68 23.88
C GLY A 582 -25.61 5.02 23.01
N ILE A 583 -24.95 3.97 23.51
CA ILE A 583 -23.95 3.19 22.76
C ILE A 583 -24.59 2.55 21.53
N GLN A 584 -25.77 1.93 21.69
CA GLN A 584 -26.48 1.30 20.58
C GLN A 584 -26.86 2.31 19.50
N HIS A 585 -27.31 3.50 19.91
CA HIS A 585 -27.64 4.58 18.98
C HIS A 585 -26.40 5.08 18.21
N ILE A 586 -25.28 5.31 18.90
CA ILE A 586 -24.01 5.71 18.26
C ILE A 586 -23.56 4.66 17.23
N ARG A 587 -23.68 3.36 17.55
CA ARG A 587 -23.36 2.29 16.60
C ARG A 587 -24.26 2.31 15.37
N SER A 588 -25.57 2.46 15.56
CA SER A 588 -26.53 2.58 14.46
C SER A 588 -26.18 3.74 13.52
N VAL A 589 -25.90 4.92 14.07
CA VAL A 589 -25.52 6.10 13.27
C VAL A 589 -24.19 5.87 12.55
N ALA A 590 -23.20 5.22 13.20
CA ALA A 590 -21.94 4.88 12.57
C ALA A 590 -22.12 3.88 11.41
N GLU A 591 -22.97 2.87 11.57
CA GLU A 591 -23.32 1.89 10.53
C GLU A 591 -24.01 2.56 9.34
N GLU A 592 -24.96 3.47 9.58
CA GLU A 592 -25.63 4.24 8.53
C GLU A 592 -24.65 5.09 7.70
N ILE A 593 -23.73 5.80 8.38
CA ILE A 593 -22.68 6.58 7.72
C ILE A 593 -21.76 5.66 6.90
N ALA A 594 -21.33 4.53 7.46
CA ALA A 594 -20.46 3.59 6.77
C ALA A 594 -21.11 2.96 5.53
N LEU A 595 -22.39 2.59 5.63
CA LEU A 595 -23.17 2.08 4.50
C LEU A 595 -23.28 3.11 3.39
N LEU A 596 -23.46 4.39 3.72
CA LEU A 596 -23.49 5.46 2.74
C LEU A 596 -22.12 5.69 2.10
N GLN A 597 -21.03 5.71 2.89
CA GLN A 597 -19.67 5.84 2.37
C GLN A 597 -19.35 4.74 1.35
N ARG A 598 -19.73 3.50 1.65
CA ARG A 598 -19.57 2.36 0.74
C ARG A 598 -20.40 2.52 -0.53
N LYS A 599 -21.65 3.01 -0.43
CA LYS A 599 -22.50 3.30 -1.60
C LYS A 599 -21.87 4.36 -2.51
N CYS A 600 -21.16 5.34 -1.95
CA CYS A 600 -20.45 6.37 -2.70
C CYS A 600 -19.08 5.91 -3.26
N GLY A 601 -18.68 4.64 -3.07
CA GLY A 601 -17.48 4.06 -3.68
C GLY A 601 -16.21 4.09 -2.81
N LEU A 602 -16.30 4.49 -1.53
CA LEU A 602 -15.19 4.38 -0.59
C LEU A 602 -14.93 2.91 -0.23
N GLN A 603 -13.65 2.55 -0.08
CA GLN A 603 -13.19 1.16 0.07
C GLN A 603 -13.19 0.64 1.51
N GLU A 604 -13.42 1.50 2.50
CA GLU A 604 -13.46 1.09 3.92
C GLU A 604 -14.68 0.19 4.20
N SER A 605 -14.46 -0.91 4.93
CA SER A 605 -15.56 -1.82 5.31
C SER A 605 -16.44 -1.21 6.40
N VAL A 606 -17.69 -1.68 6.49
CA VAL A 606 -18.62 -1.17 7.50
C VAL A 606 -18.14 -1.53 8.90
N GLU A 607 -17.61 -2.74 9.04
CA GLU A 607 -17.07 -3.29 10.27
C GLU A 607 -15.86 -2.48 10.76
N ASP A 608 -14.92 -2.17 9.85
CA ASP A 608 -13.72 -1.39 10.19
C ASP A 608 -14.08 0.04 10.62
N PHE A 609 -15.03 0.69 9.94
CA PHE A 609 -15.48 2.04 10.30
C PHE A 609 -16.12 2.08 11.69
N VAL A 610 -16.97 1.11 12.02
CA VAL A 610 -17.63 1.04 13.34
C VAL A 610 -16.63 0.69 14.44
N GLU A 611 -15.62 -0.15 14.15
CA GLU A 611 -14.60 -0.55 15.12
C GLU A 611 -13.65 0.60 15.53
N GLN A 612 -13.66 1.72 14.80
CA GLN A 612 -12.97 2.95 15.20
C GLN A 612 -13.49 3.50 16.55
N TYR A 613 -14.76 3.27 16.87
CA TYR A 613 -15.41 3.80 18.08
C TYR A 613 -15.32 2.81 19.24
N LYS A 614 -14.47 3.13 20.24
CA LYS A 614 -14.14 2.20 21.34
C LYS A 614 -14.82 2.57 22.65
N PHE A 615 -15.76 1.75 23.09
CA PHE A 615 -16.58 1.99 24.28
C PHE A 615 -15.95 1.55 25.62
N GLY A 616 -14.69 1.11 25.61
CA GLY A 616 -14.02 0.50 26.77
C GLY A 616 -13.81 1.43 27.97
N LEU A 617 -13.82 2.75 27.78
CA LEU A 617 -13.60 3.73 28.85
C LEU A 617 -14.87 4.50 29.24
N VAL A 618 -16.05 4.09 28.73
CA VAL A 618 -17.32 4.79 29.01
C VAL A 618 -17.63 4.79 30.51
N GLU A 619 -17.50 3.65 31.19
CA GLU A 619 -17.72 3.55 32.65
C GLU A 619 -16.73 4.41 33.45
N VAL A 620 -15.44 4.34 33.08
CA VAL A 620 -14.37 5.10 33.73
C VAL A 620 -14.63 6.60 33.66
N VAL A 621 -15.02 7.10 32.49
CA VAL A 621 -15.31 8.52 32.28
C VAL A 621 -16.61 8.93 32.98
N TYR A 622 -17.62 8.08 32.97
CA TYR A 622 -18.89 8.33 33.67
C TYR A 622 -18.67 8.52 35.18
N GLU A 623 -17.96 7.60 35.83
CA GLU A 623 -17.68 7.70 37.26
C GLU A 623 -16.69 8.82 37.60
N TRP A 624 -15.75 9.11 36.69
CA TRP A 624 -14.88 10.30 36.82
C TRP A 624 -15.69 11.60 36.81
N ALA A 625 -16.65 11.75 35.89
CA ALA A 625 -17.51 12.93 35.83
C ALA A 625 -18.37 13.09 37.09
N ARG A 626 -18.77 11.98 37.73
CA ARG A 626 -19.54 11.97 38.99
C ARG A 626 -18.72 12.30 40.24
N GLY A 627 -17.41 12.52 40.11
CA GLY A 627 -16.54 12.89 41.22
C GLY A 627 -15.79 11.74 41.88
N MET A 628 -15.83 10.52 41.31
CA MET A 628 -15.10 9.38 41.88
C MET A 628 -13.58 9.65 41.89
N PRO A 629 -12.84 9.34 42.98
CA PRO A 629 -11.40 9.54 43.04
C PRO A 629 -10.66 8.78 41.94
N PHE A 630 -9.54 9.34 41.46
CA PHE A 630 -8.76 8.75 40.35
C PHE A 630 -8.32 7.30 40.65
N ALA A 631 -8.06 7.00 41.92
CA ALA A 631 -7.62 5.67 42.35
C ALA A 631 -8.71 4.59 42.21
N GLU A 632 -9.98 4.96 42.31
CA GLU A 632 -11.09 4.02 42.18
C GLU A 632 -11.44 3.78 40.71
N ILE A 633 -11.49 4.83 39.88
CA ILE A 633 -11.74 4.69 38.44
C ILE A 633 -10.63 3.88 37.73
N ALA A 634 -9.38 3.99 38.20
CA ALA A 634 -8.26 3.22 37.66
C ALA A 634 -8.38 1.72 37.97
N ARG A 635 -9.19 1.35 38.98
CA ARG A 635 -9.50 -0.06 39.29
C ARG A 635 -10.63 -0.61 38.41
N LEU A 636 -11.42 0.22 37.76
CA LEU A 636 -12.53 -0.23 36.91
C LEU A 636 -12.05 -0.83 35.58
N THR A 637 -10.83 -0.51 35.15
CA THR A 637 -10.30 -0.93 33.85
C THR A 637 -8.89 -1.52 33.95
N ASP A 638 -8.52 -2.34 32.97
CA ASP A 638 -7.15 -2.85 32.76
C ASP A 638 -6.24 -1.81 32.09
N VAL A 639 -6.80 -0.73 31.55
CA VAL A 639 -6.08 0.35 30.88
C VAL A 639 -5.12 1.07 31.84
N GLN A 640 -3.97 1.51 31.32
CA GLN A 640 -2.97 2.24 32.11
C GLN A 640 -3.42 3.68 32.40
N GLU A 641 -3.08 4.16 33.60
CA GLU A 641 -3.48 5.47 34.15
C GLU A 641 -3.14 6.62 33.22
N GLY A 642 -1.94 6.63 32.62
CA GLY A 642 -1.53 7.67 31.68
C GLY A 642 -2.33 7.68 30.37
N ILE A 643 -2.91 6.55 29.96
CA ILE A 643 -3.82 6.49 28.80
C ILE A 643 -5.18 7.07 29.19
N ILE A 644 -5.68 6.77 30.38
CA ILE A 644 -6.93 7.34 30.92
C ILE A 644 -6.81 8.87 30.98
N VAL A 645 -5.71 9.40 31.54
CA VAL A 645 -5.44 10.85 31.60
C VAL A 645 -5.45 11.48 30.20
N ARG A 646 -4.72 10.89 29.23
CA ARG A 646 -4.69 11.40 27.85
C ARG A 646 -6.06 11.33 27.17
N CYS A 647 -6.83 10.27 27.44
CA CYS A 647 -8.19 10.11 26.92
C CYS A 647 -9.08 11.26 27.42
N ILE A 648 -9.07 11.54 28.72
CA ILE A 648 -9.88 12.62 29.31
C ILE A 648 -9.42 14.00 28.83
N GLN A 649 -8.12 14.23 28.67
CA GLN A 649 -7.60 15.48 28.11
C GLN A 649 -8.07 15.72 26.66
N ARG A 650 -8.04 14.69 25.80
CA ARG A 650 -8.58 14.77 24.43
C ARG A 650 -10.11 14.88 24.40
N LEU A 651 -10.77 14.27 25.36
CA LEU A 651 -12.21 14.38 25.52
C LEU A 651 -12.64 15.81 25.86
N ASP A 652 -11.85 16.54 26.65
CA ASP A 652 -12.07 17.97 26.89
C ASP A 652 -11.96 18.81 25.61
N GLU A 653 -11.02 18.49 24.71
CA GLU A 653 -10.98 19.10 23.37
C GLU A 653 -12.27 18.82 22.59
N THR A 654 -12.73 17.57 22.58
CA THR A 654 -13.98 17.17 21.92
C THR A 654 -15.19 17.90 22.51
N CYS A 655 -15.26 18.06 23.85
CA CYS A 655 -16.33 18.82 24.50
C CYS A 655 -16.30 20.30 24.10
N ARG A 656 -15.11 20.91 23.96
CA ARG A 656 -14.96 22.29 23.48
C ARG A 656 -15.41 22.43 22.02
N GLU A 657 -15.06 21.49 21.17
CA GLU A 657 -15.50 21.44 19.76
C GLU A 657 -17.03 21.33 19.67
N MET A 658 -17.63 20.39 20.42
CA MET A 658 -19.09 20.21 20.48
C MET A 658 -19.82 21.43 21.07
N ARG A 659 -19.21 22.12 22.05
CA ARG A 659 -19.75 23.38 22.59
C ARG A 659 -19.76 24.49 21.53
N ASN A 660 -18.69 24.60 20.75
CA ASN A 660 -18.60 25.56 19.65
C ASN A 660 -19.59 25.22 18.52
N ALA A 661 -19.75 23.93 18.21
CA ALA A 661 -20.72 23.41 17.26
C ALA A 661 -22.17 23.75 17.69
N ALA A 662 -22.54 23.50 18.95
CA ALA A 662 -23.84 23.84 19.51
C ALA A 662 -24.15 25.35 19.44
N ARG A 663 -23.13 26.20 19.62
CA ARG A 663 -23.26 27.66 19.44
C ARG A 663 -23.61 28.03 17.99
N VAL A 664 -23.05 27.34 17.00
CA VAL A 664 -23.33 27.57 15.57
C VAL A 664 -24.75 27.13 15.23
N THR A 665 -25.23 26.02 15.80
CA THR A 665 -26.60 25.53 15.62
C THR A 665 -27.65 26.41 16.32
N GLY A 666 -27.24 27.18 17.34
CA GLY A 666 -28.15 28.01 18.13
C GLY A 666 -28.84 27.27 19.27
N GLU A 667 -28.22 26.18 19.78
CA GLU A 667 -28.75 25.34 20.87
C GLU A 667 -28.09 25.69 22.22
N PRO A 668 -28.68 26.61 23.03
CA PRO A 668 -28.05 27.09 24.27
C PRO A 668 -28.02 26.03 25.37
N THR A 669 -28.99 25.10 25.39
CA THR A 669 -29.09 24.01 26.36
C THR A 669 -27.92 23.06 26.21
N LEU A 670 -27.65 22.62 24.98
CA LEU A 670 -26.54 21.73 24.65
C LEU A 670 -25.20 22.44 24.88
N HIS A 671 -25.10 23.73 24.55
CA HIS A 671 -23.91 24.54 24.84
C HIS A 671 -23.57 24.53 26.34
N ALA A 672 -24.55 24.82 27.19
CA ALA A 672 -24.38 24.81 28.65
C ALA A 672 -24.05 23.41 29.19
N LYS A 673 -24.68 22.36 28.65
CA LYS A 673 -24.38 20.96 29.02
C LYS A 673 -22.95 20.56 28.66
N MET A 674 -22.45 20.94 27.48
CA MET A 674 -21.07 20.65 27.05
C MET A 674 -20.04 21.40 27.90
N GLU A 675 -20.35 22.63 28.31
CA GLU A 675 -19.53 23.40 29.24
C GLU A 675 -19.50 22.76 30.63
N ALA A 676 -20.65 22.34 31.15
CA ALA A 676 -20.73 21.62 32.42
C ALA A 676 -19.95 20.30 32.36
N ALA A 677 -20.14 19.50 31.31
CA ALA A 677 -19.43 18.25 31.07
C ALA A 677 -17.89 18.44 31.05
N SER A 678 -17.43 19.45 30.32
CA SER A 678 -16.00 19.83 30.27
C SER A 678 -15.47 20.21 31.66
N ASN A 679 -16.22 20.96 32.46
CA ASN A 679 -15.82 21.35 33.81
C ASN A 679 -15.78 20.16 34.78
N MET A 680 -16.70 19.18 34.65
CA MET A 680 -16.75 17.99 35.51
C MET A 680 -15.51 17.09 35.34
N ILE A 681 -14.97 16.99 34.13
CA ILE A 681 -13.77 16.17 33.87
C ILE A 681 -12.46 16.92 34.15
N LYS A 682 -12.50 18.26 34.24
CA LYS A 682 -11.36 19.15 34.50
C LYS A 682 -10.99 19.25 35.97
N ARG A 683 -10.44 18.17 36.53
CA ARG A 683 -10.00 18.16 37.93
C ARG A 683 -8.75 17.33 38.18
N ASP A 684 -8.13 17.61 39.32
CA ASP A 684 -7.05 16.84 39.94
C ASP A 684 -5.89 16.49 38.97
N ILE A 685 -5.45 15.23 39.03
CA ILE A 685 -4.28 14.70 38.32
C ILE A 685 -4.39 14.79 36.79
N VAL A 686 -5.61 14.87 36.24
CA VAL A 686 -5.83 14.87 34.79
C VAL A 686 -5.37 16.19 34.16
N PHE A 687 -5.47 17.29 34.90
CA PHE A 687 -5.08 18.63 34.44
C PHE A 687 -4.00 19.25 35.34
N ALA A 688 -3.16 18.41 35.96
CA ALA A 688 -2.02 18.89 36.72
C ALA A 688 -1.07 19.72 35.85
N ALA A 689 -0.51 20.79 36.43
CA ALA A 689 0.38 21.69 35.71
C ALA A 689 1.63 20.94 35.21
N SER A 690 2.06 21.27 33.99
CA SER A 690 3.31 20.75 33.45
C SER A 690 4.49 21.27 34.27
N LEU A 691 5.39 20.36 34.64
CA LEU A 691 6.62 20.69 35.35
C LEU A 691 7.62 21.49 34.49
N TYR A 692 7.36 21.63 33.19
CA TYR A 692 8.19 22.42 32.26
C TYR A 692 7.77 23.90 32.15
N THR A 693 6.56 24.25 32.61
CA THR A 693 5.98 25.60 32.43
C THR A 693 5.94 26.41 33.74
N GLN A 694 6.54 25.92 34.83
CA GLN A 694 6.51 26.55 36.16
C GLN A 694 7.86 27.03 36.67
#